data_AF-W0V624-F1
#
_entry.id   AF-W0V624-F1
#
_cell.length_a   1.000
_cell.length_b   1.000
_cell.length_c   1.000
_cell.angle_alpha   90.00
_cell.angle_beta   90.00
_cell.angle_gamma   90.00
#
_symmetry.space_group_name_H-M   'P 1'
#
loop_
_entity.id
_entity.type
_entity.pdbx_description
1 polymer ?
#
loop_
_entity_poly.entity_id
_entity_poly.type
_entity_poly.pdbx_seq_one_letter_code
_entity_poly.pdbx_strand_id
1 'polypeptide(L)'
;MIVGTAGHIDHGKTTLTRALTGVHTDRLKEEQARGISIELGYAYLPLADGTVLGVIDVPGHEKFIRTMAAGVTGIDFALLVVAADDGVMPQTREHLAILRLLGVVRGAVALTKIDRVDGERAAQVELDIRALLADTALAGAPVFGVAATRDGDPGVAALLAHLSRQARDLPRRDERRLFRLGVDRVFTLPGQGTIVTGTALAGRVKVGDTLQLAPGGQTSRVRSIHAQNRAADSGLAGQRLALNLGGIAREDIERGNWMVAPALAACSERIDAELTLLPDCGLTLKPWSPLHVHLGAAHQVARVVMLDGEQLAPGQRGRVQLVFDTPLHAVPGDRFVVRNPQATLTVGGGLVLDPFGPARKRRSPARHAWLDALAAFIAHDDYAALLALSPSGLRLSLLLRLSQLPAEHIALPPDTRKIGLRGDDTLLLSPASFEVLGQRIVQALDGFHQRAPDEAGPELWRLKRIVDSDMEDALWSALVADLLERGDLRQRGASLHLPSHSVELRPEEQAVAGRLLAALEQGAFDPPWVRDLGRQFALEEGETRRLLRKLAKAGQVSQIVPDLFYHPAALARLAQLVASLAAGAEQAGAQPGAGAVGAAAFRDACGLGRKRAIQVLEFFDRVGYTRRVGNGHLLRPHAAWSYRAA
;
A
#
# COMPACT_ATOMS: atom_id res chain seq x y z
N MET A 1 12.87 -17.77 19.51
CA MET A 1 12.29 -16.75 20.41
C MET A 1 13.34 -15.69 20.69
N ILE A 2 13.00 -14.41 20.52
CA ILE A 2 13.84 -13.26 20.86
C ILE A 2 13.41 -12.70 22.23
N VAL A 3 14.34 -12.71 23.17
CA VAL A 3 14.21 -12.12 24.51
C VAL A 3 14.91 -10.77 24.52
N GLY A 4 14.24 -9.69 24.88
CA GLY A 4 14.91 -8.43 25.15
C GLY A 4 15.11 -8.19 26.64
N THR A 5 16.35 -7.89 27.03
CA THR A 5 16.62 -7.44 28.39
C THR A 5 16.21 -5.98 28.54
N ALA A 6 15.59 -5.64 29.67
CA ALA A 6 15.18 -4.28 29.97
C ALA A 6 15.42 -3.99 31.44
N GLY A 7 15.98 -2.84 31.78
CA GLY A 7 16.22 -2.47 33.18
C GLY A 7 17.22 -1.33 33.31
N HIS A 8 17.32 -0.76 34.50
CA HIS A 8 18.25 0.34 34.81
C HIS A 8 19.72 -0.04 34.52
N ILE A 9 20.55 0.98 34.32
CA ILE A 9 22.01 0.81 34.23
C ILE A 9 22.52 0.09 35.49
N ASP A 10 23.56 -0.74 35.35
CA ASP A 10 24.21 -1.48 36.45
C ASP A 10 23.35 -2.47 37.24
N HIS A 11 22.12 -2.75 36.79
CA HIS A 11 21.31 -3.85 37.30
C HIS A 11 21.73 -5.23 36.77
N GLY A 12 22.90 -5.36 36.12
CA GLY A 12 23.45 -6.66 35.73
C GLY A 12 22.84 -7.31 34.47
N LYS A 13 22.24 -6.55 33.55
CA LYS A 13 21.68 -7.07 32.28
C LYS A 13 22.70 -7.87 31.45
N THR A 14 23.88 -7.30 31.23
CA THR A 14 24.97 -7.91 30.44
C THR A 14 25.55 -9.12 31.16
N THR A 15 25.78 -9.02 32.47
CA THR A 15 26.22 -10.14 33.32
C THR A 15 25.24 -11.31 33.25
N LEU A 16 23.94 -11.03 33.34
CA LEU A 16 22.90 -12.05 33.22
C LEU A 16 22.86 -12.65 31.82
N THR A 17 23.01 -11.83 30.77
CA THR A 17 23.06 -12.32 29.39
C THR A 17 24.23 -13.28 29.19
N ARG A 18 25.40 -12.96 29.74
CA ARG A 18 26.57 -13.86 29.75
C ARG A 18 26.28 -15.14 30.53
N ALA A 19 25.69 -15.05 31.72
CA ALA A 19 25.37 -16.23 32.54
C ALA A 19 24.37 -17.16 31.84
N LEU A 20 23.41 -16.61 31.09
CA LEU A 20 22.42 -17.38 30.34
C LEU A 20 22.97 -18.01 29.05
N THR A 21 23.85 -17.30 28.32
CA THR A 21 24.21 -17.67 26.94
C THR A 21 25.67 -18.08 26.76
N GLY A 22 26.54 -17.78 27.73
CA GLY A 22 28.00 -17.90 27.60
C GLY A 22 28.65 -16.85 26.71
N VAL A 23 27.89 -15.91 26.12
CA VAL A 23 28.38 -14.92 25.15
C VAL A 23 28.58 -13.56 25.82
N HIS A 24 29.71 -12.92 25.54
CA HIS A 24 29.95 -11.51 25.90
C HIS A 24 29.29 -10.57 24.89
N THR A 25 28.38 -9.72 25.37
CA THR A 25 27.65 -8.76 24.54
C THR A 25 28.39 -7.43 24.34
N ASP A 26 29.28 -7.04 25.25
CA ASP A 26 30.10 -5.82 25.14
C ASP A 26 31.23 -6.01 24.11
N ARG A 27 31.08 -5.35 22.96
CA ARG A 27 32.00 -5.51 21.83
C ARG A 27 32.92 -4.32 21.64
N LEU A 28 32.51 -3.13 22.07
CA LEU A 28 33.33 -1.92 21.93
C LEU A 28 34.34 -1.83 23.08
N LYS A 29 35.57 -1.37 22.75
CA LYS A 29 36.59 -1.09 23.78
C LYS A 29 36.10 -0.08 24.82
N GLU A 30 35.23 0.85 24.42
CA GLU A 30 34.62 1.84 25.31
C GLU A 30 33.58 1.21 26.26
N GLU A 31 32.78 0.25 25.80
CA GLU A 31 31.82 -0.48 26.64
C GLU A 31 32.58 -1.24 27.74
N GLN A 32 33.64 -1.94 27.36
CA GLN A 32 34.48 -2.72 28.28
C GLN A 32 35.24 -1.84 29.29
N ALA A 33 35.69 -0.65 28.88
CA ALA A 33 36.41 0.27 29.75
C ALA A 33 35.50 1.00 30.76
N ARG A 34 34.23 1.25 30.39
CA ARG A 34 33.29 2.03 31.19
C ARG A 34 32.25 1.17 31.93
N GLY A 35 32.15 -0.12 31.61
CA GLY A 35 31.18 -1.03 32.20
C GLY A 35 29.71 -0.75 31.80
N ILE A 36 29.50 -0.03 30.70
CA ILE A 36 28.16 0.36 30.21
C ILE A 36 27.94 -0.16 28.79
N SER A 37 26.76 -0.71 28.49
CA SER A 37 26.38 -1.08 27.12
C SER A 37 25.95 0.16 26.33
N ILE A 38 26.52 0.33 25.13
CA ILE A 38 26.32 1.50 24.25
C ILE A 38 25.56 1.08 22.99
N GLU A 39 25.94 -0.05 22.36
CA GLU A 39 25.23 -0.67 21.24
C GLU A 39 24.31 -1.80 21.72
N LEU A 40 23.43 -2.28 20.83
CA LEU A 40 22.65 -3.49 21.08
C LEU A 40 23.59 -4.70 21.08
N GLY A 41 23.61 -5.41 22.21
CA GLY A 41 24.28 -6.69 22.34
C GLY A 41 23.38 -7.81 21.81
N TYR A 42 23.97 -8.79 21.13
CA TYR A 42 23.21 -9.96 20.64
C TYR A 42 23.94 -11.24 21.03
N ALA A 43 23.22 -12.09 21.74
CA ALA A 43 23.66 -13.42 22.12
C ALA A 43 22.65 -14.47 21.65
N TYR A 44 23.13 -15.62 21.20
CA TYR A 44 22.28 -16.70 20.69
C TYR A 44 22.66 -18.00 21.39
N LEU A 45 21.67 -18.65 21.99
CA LEU A 45 21.79 -19.95 22.64
C LEU A 45 20.94 -20.98 21.89
N PRO A 46 21.55 -21.95 21.19
CA PRO A 46 20.85 -23.10 20.64
C PRO A 46 20.29 -23.97 21.77
N LEU A 47 19.02 -24.33 21.67
CA LEU A 47 18.35 -25.26 22.58
C LEU A 47 18.41 -26.69 22.01
N ALA A 48 18.21 -27.68 22.88
CA ALA A 48 18.30 -29.11 22.52
C ALA A 48 17.30 -29.55 21.44
N ASP A 49 16.18 -28.85 21.28
CA ASP A 49 15.15 -29.11 20.28
C ASP A 49 15.41 -28.42 18.92
N GLY A 50 16.56 -27.75 18.77
CA GLY A 50 16.94 -27.01 17.57
C GLY A 50 16.41 -25.58 17.51
N THR A 51 15.55 -25.16 18.45
CA THR A 51 15.14 -23.76 18.60
C THR A 51 16.32 -22.92 19.06
N VAL A 52 16.38 -21.65 18.66
CA VAL A 52 17.40 -20.71 19.14
C VAL A 52 16.75 -19.64 20.00
N LEU A 53 17.29 -19.48 21.20
CA LEU A 53 16.99 -18.37 22.10
C LEU A 53 17.94 -17.22 21.76
N GLY A 54 17.40 -16.14 21.21
CA GLY A 54 18.17 -14.91 20.99
C GLY A 54 17.96 -13.96 22.16
N VAL A 55 19.02 -13.46 22.78
CA VAL A 55 18.96 -12.42 23.81
C VAL A 55 19.49 -11.12 23.19
N ILE A 56 18.65 -10.08 23.20
CA ILE A 56 19.02 -8.72 22.83
C ILE A 56 19.28 -7.97 24.13
N ASP A 57 20.55 -7.62 24.33
CA ASP A 57 20.96 -6.79 25.46
C ASP A 57 20.74 -5.32 25.09
N VAL A 58 19.73 -4.71 25.72
CA VAL A 58 19.32 -3.35 25.39
C VAL A 58 20.03 -2.37 26.33
N PRO A 59 20.68 -1.31 25.81
CA PRO A 59 21.35 -0.32 26.64
C PRO A 59 20.33 0.39 27.53
N GLY A 60 20.67 0.53 28.82
CA GLY A 60 19.74 1.05 29.82
C GLY A 60 19.69 2.58 29.96
N HIS A 61 20.58 3.31 29.28
CA HIS A 61 20.69 4.75 29.46
C HIS A 61 19.66 5.52 28.64
N GLU A 62 19.12 6.60 29.22
CA GLU A 62 18.21 7.55 28.57
C GLU A 62 18.69 8.05 27.19
N LYS A 63 20.01 8.19 26.99
CA LYS A 63 20.62 8.61 25.71
C LYS A 63 20.54 7.52 24.62
N PHE A 64 20.34 6.27 25.02
CA PHE A 64 20.33 5.10 24.13
C PHE A 64 18.94 4.51 23.91
N ILE A 65 17.87 5.24 24.28
CA ILE A 65 16.50 4.83 23.96
C ILE A 65 16.27 4.78 22.44
N ARG A 66 16.95 5.63 21.67
CA ARG A 66 16.96 5.52 20.20
C ARG A 66 17.49 4.16 19.74
N THR A 67 18.50 3.66 20.43
CA THR A 67 19.11 2.35 20.18
C THR A 67 18.20 1.21 20.67
N MET A 68 17.54 1.39 21.82
CA MET A 68 16.49 0.47 22.31
C MET A 68 15.35 0.33 21.32
N ALA A 69 14.71 1.42 20.90
CA ALA A 69 13.48 1.36 20.10
C ALA A 69 13.68 0.57 18.80
N ALA A 70 14.87 0.71 18.19
CA ALA A 70 15.29 -0.07 17.04
C ALA A 70 15.49 -1.56 17.33
N GLY A 71 16.04 -1.92 18.49
CA GLY A 71 16.29 -3.30 18.89
C GLY A 71 15.08 -4.03 19.49
N VAL A 72 14.08 -3.29 19.96
CA VAL A 72 12.87 -3.87 20.58
C VAL A 72 11.87 -4.34 19.52
N THR A 73 12.00 -3.88 18.28
CA THR A 73 11.14 -4.36 17.19
C THR A 73 11.40 -5.83 16.88
N GLY A 74 10.40 -6.66 17.16
CA GLY A 74 10.48 -8.11 17.00
C GLY A 74 10.85 -8.90 18.27
N ILE A 75 10.88 -8.26 19.45
CA ILE A 75 10.94 -8.97 20.74
C ILE A 75 9.66 -9.80 20.93
N ASP A 76 9.85 -11.09 21.23
CA ASP A 76 8.76 -12.01 21.55
C ASP A 76 8.47 -12.03 23.07
N PHE A 77 9.51 -11.78 23.89
CA PHE A 77 9.48 -11.95 25.34
C PHE A 77 10.34 -10.90 26.06
N ALA A 78 9.79 -10.22 27.06
CA ALA A 78 10.53 -9.25 27.87
C ALA A 78 11.21 -9.93 29.07
N LEU A 79 12.48 -9.62 29.31
CA LEU A 79 13.17 -9.96 30.55
C LEU A 79 13.50 -8.67 31.32
N LEU A 80 12.68 -8.35 32.32
CA LEU A 80 12.88 -7.17 33.15
C LEU A 80 13.93 -7.50 34.22
N VAL A 81 15.03 -6.75 34.24
CA VAL A 81 16.17 -6.94 35.14
C VAL A 81 16.15 -5.86 36.21
N VAL A 82 15.98 -6.28 37.45
CA VAL A 82 15.91 -5.40 38.63
C VAL A 82 16.97 -5.86 39.61
N ALA A 83 17.76 -4.95 40.17
CA ALA A 83 18.73 -5.30 41.19
C ALA A 83 18.04 -5.27 42.57
N ALA A 84 18.33 -6.26 43.41
CA ALA A 84 17.70 -6.40 44.72
C ALA A 84 18.18 -5.34 45.73
N ASP A 85 19.38 -4.79 45.53
CA ASP A 85 19.92 -3.68 46.32
C ASP A 85 19.17 -2.37 46.01
N ASP A 86 19.06 -2.01 44.73
CA ASP A 86 18.47 -0.74 44.28
C ASP A 86 16.93 -0.76 44.20
N GLY A 87 16.34 -1.87 43.80
CA GLY A 87 14.91 -2.00 43.55
C GLY A 87 14.44 -1.32 42.25
N VAL A 88 13.18 -0.86 42.22
CA VAL A 88 12.57 -0.31 41.00
C VAL A 88 13.00 1.13 40.75
N MET A 89 13.83 1.32 39.72
CA MET A 89 14.37 2.62 39.29
C MET A 89 13.54 3.30 38.18
N PRO A 90 13.68 4.62 37.96
CA PRO A 90 12.95 5.35 36.91
C PRO A 90 13.11 4.74 35.50
N GLN A 91 14.33 4.33 35.12
CA GLN A 91 14.57 3.67 33.82
C GLN A 91 13.86 2.33 33.70
N THR A 92 13.69 1.59 34.81
CA THR A 92 12.89 0.35 34.81
C THR A 92 11.43 0.65 34.44
N ARG A 93 10.86 1.74 34.97
CA ARG A 93 9.50 2.19 34.63
C ARG A 93 9.39 2.65 33.18
N GLU A 94 10.38 3.42 32.69
CA GLU A 94 10.39 3.87 31.30
C GLU A 94 10.50 2.70 30.32
N HIS A 95 11.40 1.74 30.56
CA HIS A 95 11.54 0.56 29.70
C HIS A 95 10.28 -0.29 29.69
N LEU A 96 9.64 -0.47 30.86
CA LEU A 96 8.36 -1.16 30.94
C LEU A 96 7.28 -0.42 30.12
N ALA A 97 7.22 0.91 30.18
CA ALA A 97 6.31 1.70 29.37
C ALA A 97 6.56 1.50 27.86
N ILE A 98 7.83 1.51 27.43
CA ILE A 98 8.22 1.27 26.03
C ILE A 98 7.81 -0.14 25.57
N LEU A 99 8.08 -1.17 26.37
CA LEU A 99 7.68 -2.55 26.07
C LEU A 99 6.16 -2.69 25.93
N ARG A 100 5.38 -2.01 26.80
CA ARG A 100 3.92 -1.97 26.71
C ARG A 100 3.44 -1.31 25.42
N LEU A 101 4.01 -0.16 25.07
CA LEU A 101 3.67 0.55 23.83
C LEU A 101 3.99 -0.29 22.59
N LEU A 102 5.11 -1.01 22.62
CA LEU A 102 5.53 -1.94 21.58
C LEU A 102 4.80 -3.29 21.62
N GLY A 103 3.83 -3.46 22.52
CA GLY A 103 2.91 -4.58 22.53
C GLY A 103 3.48 -5.89 23.05
N VAL A 104 4.56 -5.84 23.84
CA VAL A 104 5.13 -7.04 24.45
C VAL A 104 4.25 -7.47 25.62
N VAL A 105 3.64 -8.65 25.50
CA VAL A 105 2.65 -9.18 26.47
C VAL A 105 3.14 -10.40 27.24
N ARG A 106 4.33 -10.93 26.91
CA ARG A 106 4.95 -12.07 27.60
C ARG A 106 6.26 -11.63 28.23
N GLY A 107 6.55 -12.08 29.43
CA GLY A 107 7.78 -11.71 30.10
C GLY A 107 8.03 -12.40 31.44
N ALA A 108 9.23 -12.19 31.96
CA ALA A 108 9.66 -12.62 33.29
C ALA A 108 10.54 -11.53 33.92
N VAL A 109 10.74 -11.61 35.23
CA VAL A 109 11.61 -10.70 35.97
C VAL A 109 12.82 -11.46 36.51
N ALA A 110 14.01 -10.92 36.29
CA ALA A 110 15.23 -11.35 36.95
C ALA A 110 15.58 -10.36 38.07
N LEU A 111 15.41 -10.81 39.31
CA LEU A 111 15.83 -10.08 40.51
C LEU A 111 17.30 -10.42 40.78
N THR A 112 18.18 -9.59 40.23
CA THR A 112 19.64 -9.75 40.28
C THR A 112 20.24 -9.29 41.60
N LYS A 113 21.52 -9.65 41.84
CA LYS A 113 22.29 -9.30 43.03
C LYS A 113 21.63 -9.78 44.33
N ILE A 114 20.91 -10.91 44.26
CA ILE A 114 20.23 -11.51 45.42
C ILE A 114 21.24 -11.94 46.51
N ASP A 115 22.50 -12.17 46.12
CA ASP A 115 23.64 -12.47 46.99
C ASP A 115 24.10 -11.28 47.85
N ARG A 116 23.63 -10.06 47.56
CA ARG A 116 24.05 -8.83 48.25
C ARG A 116 23.05 -8.31 49.28
N VAL A 117 21.88 -8.92 49.38
CA VAL A 117 20.80 -8.47 50.26
C VAL A 117 20.26 -9.64 51.10
N ASP A 118 19.60 -9.32 52.19
CA ASP A 118 18.87 -10.32 52.99
C ASP A 118 17.52 -10.71 52.35
N GLY A 119 16.89 -11.73 52.91
CA GLY A 119 15.61 -12.24 52.40
C GLY A 119 14.46 -11.25 52.55
N GLU A 120 14.49 -10.38 53.58
CA GLU A 120 13.46 -9.37 53.80
C GLU A 120 13.50 -8.28 52.72
N ARG A 121 14.70 -7.76 52.40
CA ARG A 121 14.88 -6.78 51.33
C ARG A 121 14.49 -7.36 49.98
N ALA A 122 14.88 -8.61 49.69
CA ALA A 122 14.51 -9.29 48.46
C ALA A 122 12.98 -9.41 48.30
N ALA A 123 12.29 -9.84 49.37
CA ALA A 123 10.83 -9.97 49.38
C ALA A 123 10.13 -8.61 49.19
N GLN A 124 10.66 -7.54 49.81
CA GLN A 124 10.13 -6.19 49.62
C GLN A 124 10.25 -5.72 48.16
N VAL A 125 11.41 -5.90 47.54
CA VAL A 125 11.62 -5.52 46.13
C VAL A 125 10.73 -6.36 45.20
N GLU A 126 10.50 -7.64 45.52
CA GLU A 126 9.56 -8.48 44.77
C GLU A 126 8.12 -7.95 44.85
N LEU A 127 7.67 -7.48 46.01
CA LEU A 127 6.36 -6.83 46.16
C LEU A 127 6.27 -5.55 45.32
N ASP A 128 7.31 -4.71 45.34
CA ASP A 128 7.36 -3.48 44.54
C ASP A 128 7.29 -3.78 43.04
N ILE A 129 7.96 -4.84 42.58
CA ILE A 129 7.91 -5.32 41.20
C ILE A 129 6.49 -5.79 40.86
N ARG A 130 5.85 -6.59 41.71
CA ARG A 130 4.47 -7.06 41.46
C ARG A 130 3.49 -5.90 41.39
N ALA A 131 3.64 -4.90 42.25
CA ALA A 131 2.83 -3.69 42.21
C ALA A 131 3.04 -2.90 40.90
N LEU A 132 4.29 -2.75 40.45
CA LEU A 132 4.62 -2.10 39.18
C LEU A 132 3.97 -2.82 37.97
N LEU A 133 3.91 -4.15 37.99
CA LEU A 133 3.43 -4.97 36.88
C LEU A 133 1.91 -5.17 36.88
N ALA A 134 1.21 -4.86 37.97
CA ALA A 134 -0.21 -5.19 38.18
C ALA A 134 -1.13 -4.68 37.05
N ASP A 135 -0.90 -3.45 36.57
CA ASP A 135 -1.72 -2.82 35.53
C ASP A 135 -1.16 -3.03 34.11
N THR A 136 -0.39 -4.09 33.92
CA THR A 136 0.29 -4.39 32.65
C THR A 136 -0.04 -5.80 32.16
N ALA A 137 0.26 -6.06 30.88
CA ALA A 137 0.16 -7.43 30.34
C ALA A 137 1.13 -8.43 31.01
N LEU A 138 2.09 -7.93 31.79
CA LEU A 138 3.05 -8.73 32.55
C LEU A 138 2.60 -8.96 34.01
N ALA A 139 1.34 -8.66 34.35
CA ALA A 139 0.77 -9.00 35.64
C ALA A 139 0.91 -10.51 35.90
N GLY A 140 1.46 -10.88 37.06
CA GLY A 140 1.73 -12.28 37.40
C GLY A 140 2.96 -12.90 36.70
N ALA A 141 3.79 -12.11 36.02
CA ALA A 141 5.05 -12.59 35.47
C ALA A 141 5.93 -13.19 36.59
N PRO A 142 6.56 -14.35 36.36
CA PRO A 142 7.40 -15.00 37.37
C PRO A 142 8.65 -14.18 37.66
N VAL A 143 9.01 -14.11 38.95
CA VAL A 143 10.21 -13.44 39.44
C VAL A 143 11.25 -14.50 39.82
N PHE A 144 12.46 -14.38 39.26
CA PHE A 144 13.57 -15.26 39.54
C PHE A 144 14.66 -14.49 40.27
N GLY A 145 14.93 -14.87 41.53
CA GLY A 145 16.11 -14.39 42.26
C GLY A 145 17.37 -15.01 41.67
N VAL A 146 18.31 -14.20 41.19
CA VAL A 146 19.53 -14.67 40.51
C VAL A 146 20.78 -13.98 41.03
N ALA A 147 21.86 -14.75 41.17
CA ALA A 147 23.21 -14.23 41.38
C ALA A 147 24.06 -14.57 40.15
N ALA A 148 23.92 -13.77 39.09
CA ALA A 148 24.53 -14.02 37.78
C ALA A 148 26.08 -14.01 37.77
N THR A 149 26.71 -13.57 38.86
CA THR A 149 28.16 -13.62 39.07
C THR A 149 28.66 -14.98 39.58
N ARG A 150 27.77 -15.84 40.10
CA ARG A 150 28.12 -17.18 40.57
C ARG A 150 27.94 -18.19 39.44
N ASP A 151 29.01 -18.92 39.12
CA ASP A 151 28.93 -20.00 38.14
C ASP A 151 27.99 -21.10 38.63
N GLY A 152 27.06 -21.53 37.77
CA GLY A 152 26.08 -22.57 38.08
C GLY A 152 24.97 -22.16 39.06
N ASP A 153 24.69 -20.85 39.21
CA ASP A 153 23.61 -20.36 40.08
C ASP A 153 22.25 -21.03 39.77
N PRO A 154 21.56 -21.61 40.78
CA PRO A 154 20.30 -22.32 40.56
C PRO A 154 19.17 -21.41 40.08
N GLY A 155 19.20 -20.12 40.41
CA GLY A 155 18.24 -19.13 39.93
C GLY A 155 18.38 -18.86 38.44
N VAL A 156 19.63 -18.69 37.97
CA VAL A 156 19.93 -18.56 36.53
C VAL A 156 19.50 -19.81 35.77
N ALA A 157 19.76 -21.00 36.31
CA ALA A 157 19.33 -22.27 35.71
C ALA A 157 17.79 -22.39 35.63
N ALA A 158 17.07 -21.99 36.68
CA ALA A 158 15.61 -21.97 36.71
C ALA A 158 15.02 -20.98 35.70
N LEU A 159 15.61 -19.79 35.58
CA LEU A 159 15.24 -18.79 34.56
C LEU A 159 15.46 -19.34 33.15
N LEU A 160 16.62 -19.94 32.87
CA LEU A 160 16.92 -20.53 31.57
C LEU A 160 15.93 -21.65 31.21
N ALA A 161 15.59 -22.51 32.19
CA ALA A 161 14.58 -23.55 31.99
C ALA A 161 13.20 -22.96 31.67
N HIS A 162 12.81 -21.87 32.33
CA HIS A 162 11.57 -21.15 32.03
C HIS A 162 11.57 -20.55 30.62
N LEU A 163 12.63 -19.82 30.25
CA LEU A 163 12.79 -19.24 28.92
C LEU A 163 12.77 -20.33 27.82
N SER A 164 13.40 -21.48 28.09
CA SER A 164 13.40 -22.62 27.16
C SER A 164 11.99 -23.19 26.95
N ARG A 165 11.16 -23.29 28.01
CA ARG A 165 9.75 -23.70 27.87
C ARG A 165 8.95 -22.67 27.08
N GLN A 166 9.07 -21.39 27.43
CA GLN A 166 8.38 -20.31 26.72
C GLN A 166 8.75 -20.25 25.23
N ALA A 167 10.00 -20.56 24.88
CA ALA A 167 10.44 -20.63 23.49
C ALA A 167 9.71 -21.72 22.68
N ARG A 168 9.37 -22.85 23.32
CA ARG A 168 8.63 -23.95 22.70
C ARG A 168 7.14 -23.64 22.55
N ASP A 169 6.58 -22.95 23.53
CA ASP A 169 5.15 -22.59 23.57
C ASP A 169 4.84 -21.34 22.73
N LEU A 170 5.85 -20.72 22.11
CA LEU A 170 5.66 -19.57 21.24
C LEU A 170 5.03 -20.03 19.91
N PRO A 171 3.88 -19.47 19.50
CA PRO A 171 3.28 -19.79 18.21
C PRO A 171 4.27 -19.49 17.08
N ARG A 172 4.27 -20.36 16.05
CA ARG A 172 5.05 -20.09 14.84
C ARG A 172 4.49 -18.84 14.15
N ARG A 173 5.40 -17.98 13.68
CA ARG A 173 5.03 -16.80 12.88
C ARG A 173 4.48 -17.26 11.54
N ASP A 174 3.56 -16.49 10.96
CA ASP A 174 2.98 -16.81 9.66
C ASP A 174 4.01 -16.63 8.53
N GLU A 175 4.56 -17.75 8.07
CA GLU A 175 5.55 -17.79 6.99
C GLU A 175 4.98 -17.41 5.62
N ARG A 176 3.64 -17.34 5.49
CA ARG A 176 2.97 -16.94 4.24
C ARG A 176 3.10 -15.45 3.95
N ARG A 177 3.45 -14.64 4.95
CA ARG A 177 3.62 -13.20 4.78
C ARG A 177 4.81 -12.89 3.86
N LEU A 178 4.73 -11.76 3.17
CA LEU A 178 5.80 -11.22 2.35
C LEU A 178 7.00 -10.85 3.23
N PHE A 179 8.21 -11.08 2.70
CA PHE A 179 9.44 -10.85 3.45
C PHE A 179 9.65 -9.38 3.79
N ARG A 180 10.04 -9.12 5.03
CA ARG A 180 10.34 -7.77 5.52
C ARG A 180 11.37 -7.81 6.65
N LEU A 181 12.50 -7.15 6.42
CA LEU A 181 13.61 -7.05 7.37
C LEU A 181 13.94 -5.58 7.67
N GLY A 182 13.96 -5.22 8.95
CA GLY A 182 14.37 -3.89 9.41
C GLY A 182 15.88 -3.81 9.57
N VAL A 183 16.53 -2.91 8.85
CA VAL A 183 17.99 -2.77 8.85
C VAL A 183 18.47 -2.11 10.14
N ASP A 184 19.28 -2.82 10.91
CA ASP A 184 19.92 -2.33 12.15
C ASP A 184 21.35 -1.85 11.93
N ARG A 185 22.11 -2.48 11.03
CA ARG A 185 23.49 -2.11 10.67
C ARG A 185 23.77 -2.44 9.21
N VAL A 186 24.70 -1.67 8.63
CA VAL A 186 25.19 -1.84 7.26
C VAL A 186 26.71 -1.75 7.29
N PHE A 187 27.37 -2.69 6.62
CA PHE A 187 28.82 -2.66 6.45
C PHE A 187 29.22 -3.35 5.15
N THR A 188 30.46 -3.16 4.72
CA THR A 188 31.01 -3.84 3.56
C THR A 188 32.08 -4.83 4.01
N LEU A 189 32.13 -6.00 3.38
CA LEU A 189 33.26 -6.92 3.50
C LEU A 189 34.05 -6.92 2.19
N PRO A 190 35.40 -6.80 2.25
CA PRO A 190 36.24 -6.86 1.06
C PRO A 190 35.92 -8.09 0.21
N GLY A 191 35.63 -7.88 -1.07
CA GLY A 191 35.31 -8.94 -2.03
C GLY A 191 33.90 -9.54 -1.93
N GLN A 192 33.10 -9.22 -0.91
CA GLN A 192 31.76 -9.82 -0.74
C GLN A 192 30.62 -8.86 -1.11
N GLY A 193 30.81 -7.55 -0.92
CA GLY A 193 29.82 -6.52 -1.21
C GLY A 193 29.20 -5.90 0.04
N THR A 194 28.03 -5.30 -0.13
CA THR A 194 27.25 -4.65 0.95
C THR A 194 26.50 -5.70 1.75
N ILE A 195 26.73 -5.72 3.06
CA ILE A 195 26.04 -6.59 4.00
C ILE A 195 25.16 -5.74 4.91
N VAL A 196 23.89 -6.12 4.97
CA VAL A 196 22.92 -5.53 5.90
C VAL A 196 22.60 -6.55 6.98
N THR A 197 22.49 -6.11 8.23
CA THR A 197 22.00 -6.93 9.32
C THR A 197 20.71 -6.36 9.88
N GLY A 198 19.82 -7.23 10.31
CA GLY A 198 18.52 -6.82 10.80
C GLY A 198 17.64 -7.97 11.26
N THR A 199 16.57 -7.65 11.98
CA THR A 199 15.55 -8.62 12.38
C THR A 199 14.54 -8.77 11.25
N ALA A 200 14.33 -10.00 10.77
CA ALA A 200 13.23 -10.31 9.87
C ALA A 200 11.92 -10.29 10.67
N LEU A 201 11.02 -9.36 10.36
CA LEU A 201 9.74 -9.25 11.06
C LEU A 201 8.67 -10.17 10.46
N ALA A 202 8.70 -10.36 9.15
CA ALA A 202 7.73 -11.17 8.41
C ALA A 202 8.36 -11.93 7.25
N GLY A 203 7.70 -13.02 6.87
CA GLY A 203 8.01 -13.84 5.71
C GLY A 203 9.32 -14.63 5.76
N ARG A 204 9.70 -15.11 4.57
CA ARG A 204 10.89 -15.91 4.33
C ARG A 204 11.69 -15.33 3.17
N VAL A 205 13.01 -15.42 3.25
CA VAL A 205 13.93 -15.08 2.15
C VAL A 205 14.86 -16.25 1.87
N LYS A 206 15.20 -16.48 0.61
CA LYS A 206 16.18 -17.46 0.15
C LYS A 206 17.32 -16.77 -0.59
N VAL A 207 18.47 -17.46 -0.66
CA VAL A 207 19.55 -17.04 -1.56
C VAL A 207 19.03 -17.01 -2.99
N GLY A 208 19.31 -15.91 -3.69
CA GLY A 208 18.85 -15.67 -5.06
C GLY A 208 17.57 -14.86 -5.17
N ASP A 209 16.82 -14.64 -4.07
CA ASP A 209 15.62 -13.80 -4.07
C ASP A 209 15.97 -12.33 -4.34
N THR A 210 15.00 -11.61 -4.93
CA THR A 210 15.10 -10.16 -5.15
C THR A 210 14.35 -9.43 -4.06
N LEU A 211 15.06 -8.53 -3.37
CA LEU A 211 14.51 -7.61 -2.39
C LEU A 211 14.61 -6.17 -2.90
N GLN A 212 13.86 -5.28 -2.27
CA GLN A 212 13.87 -3.86 -2.57
C GLN A 212 14.11 -3.05 -1.29
N LEU A 213 14.93 -2.01 -1.41
CA LEU A 213 15.18 -1.06 -0.33
C LEU A 213 13.98 -0.12 -0.16
N ALA A 214 13.52 0.07 1.07
CA ALA A 214 12.41 0.96 1.40
C ALA A 214 12.73 1.80 2.66
N PRO A 215 12.84 3.14 2.56
CA PRO A 215 12.77 3.96 1.35
C PRO A 215 14.01 3.83 0.46
N GLY A 216 13.88 4.15 -0.83
CA GLY A 216 15.00 4.18 -1.80
C GLY A 216 14.64 3.55 -3.14
N GLY A 217 13.92 2.42 -3.11
CA GLY A 217 13.38 1.74 -4.29
C GLY A 217 14.41 0.93 -5.09
N GLN A 218 15.69 0.93 -4.72
CA GLN A 218 16.70 0.12 -5.39
C GLN A 218 16.42 -1.37 -5.15
N THR A 219 16.51 -2.17 -6.21
CA THR A 219 16.38 -3.62 -6.14
C THR A 219 17.75 -4.27 -5.98
N SER A 220 17.81 -5.32 -5.18
CA SER A 220 19.02 -6.10 -4.96
C SER A 220 18.71 -7.57 -4.87
N ARG A 221 19.62 -8.38 -5.39
CA ARG A 221 19.57 -9.83 -5.26
C ARG A 221 20.34 -10.29 -4.03
N VAL A 222 19.77 -11.21 -3.27
CA VAL A 222 20.41 -11.82 -2.09
C VAL A 222 21.46 -12.82 -2.56
N ARG A 223 22.73 -12.57 -2.23
CA ARG A 223 23.87 -13.41 -2.61
C ARG A 223 24.19 -14.50 -1.58
N SER A 224 24.08 -14.17 -0.30
CA SER A 224 24.26 -15.11 0.80
C SER A 224 23.48 -14.64 2.02
N ILE A 225 23.13 -15.59 2.89
CA ILE A 225 22.37 -15.35 4.12
C ILE A 225 23.14 -15.98 5.28
N HIS A 226 23.27 -15.24 6.37
CA HIS A 226 23.64 -15.80 7.66
C HIS A 226 22.49 -15.56 8.65
N ALA A 227 21.89 -16.62 9.15
CA ALA A 227 20.87 -16.56 10.20
C ALA A 227 21.52 -16.78 11.56
N GLN A 228 21.39 -15.82 12.47
CA GLN A 228 21.91 -15.93 13.85
C GLN A 228 23.39 -16.36 13.91
N ASN A 229 24.23 -15.72 13.09
CA ASN A 229 25.67 -15.98 12.91
C ASN A 229 26.05 -17.34 12.29
N ARG A 230 25.11 -18.05 11.65
CA ARG A 230 25.39 -19.29 10.91
C ARG A 230 25.01 -19.12 9.44
N ALA A 231 25.84 -19.60 8.52
CA ALA A 231 25.51 -19.64 7.11
C ALA A 231 24.22 -20.45 6.89
N ALA A 232 23.33 -19.95 6.04
CA ALA A 232 22.04 -20.58 5.76
C ALA A 232 21.60 -20.31 4.32
N ASP A 233 20.83 -21.24 3.74
CA ASP A 233 20.24 -21.06 2.40
C ASP A 233 18.96 -20.22 2.43
N SER A 234 18.36 -20.06 3.61
CA SER A 234 17.17 -19.24 3.82
C SER A 234 17.10 -18.64 5.22
N GLY A 235 16.45 -17.48 5.32
CA GLY A 235 16.15 -16.81 6.59
C GLY A 235 14.64 -16.70 6.81
N LEU A 236 14.22 -16.74 8.08
CA LEU A 236 12.83 -16.75 8.50
C LEU A 236 12.51 -15.56 9.42
N ALA A 237 11.25 -15.15 9.45
CA ALA A 237 10.74 -14.19 10.42
C ALA A 237 11.07 -14.58 11.87
N GLY A 238 11.42 -13.60 12.70
CA GLY A 238 11.89 -13.79 14.07
C GLY A 238 13.39 -14.07 14.20
N GLN A 239 14.11 -14.28 13.09
CA GLN A 239 15.55 -14.41 13.10
C GLN A 239 16.21 -13.05 12.81
N ARG A 240 17.37 -12.83 13.41
CA ARG A 240 18.30 -11.81 12.93
C ARG A 240 19.10 -12.38 11.78
N LEU A 241 19.03 -11.72 10.64
CA LEU A 241 19.70 -12.14 9.42
C LEU A 241 20.79 -11.14 9.08
N ALA A 242 21.89 -11.64 8.53
CA ALA A 242 22.85 -10.86 7.76
C ALA A 242 22.69 -11.26 6.29
N LEU A 243 22.34 -10.30 5.45
CA LEU A 243 22.10 -10.49 4.02
C LEU A 243 23.22 -9.82 3.24
N ASN A 244 23.90 -10.59 2.38
CA ASN A 244 24.80 -10.01 1.39
C ASN A 244 23.98 -9.61 0.15
N LEU A 245 23.99 -8.31 -0.15
CA LEU A 245 23.18 -7.68 -1.18
C LEU A 245 24.03 -7.29 -2.40
N GLY A 246 23.59 -7.72 -3.58
CA GLY A 246 24.22 -7.35 -4.85
C GLY A 246 23.57 -6.16 -5.51
N GLY A 247 24.38 -5.15 -5.88
CA GLY A 247 23.94 -4.04 -6.73
C GLY A 247 23.45 -2.80 -5.97
N ILE A 248 23.59 -2.75 -4.64
CA ILE A 248 23.31 -1.55 -3.83
C ILE A 248 24.57 -1.14 -3.08
N ALA A 249 24.91 0.14 -3.14
CA ALA A 249 26.06 0.69 -2.43
C ALA A 249 25.75 0.84 -0.95
N ARG A 250 26.77 0.78 -0.09
CA ARG A 250 26.60 0.91 1.36
C ARG A 250 26.07 2.30 1.75
N GLU A 251 26.40 3.31 0.95
CA GLU A 251 26.03 4.71 1.15
C GLU A 251 24.53 4.95 0.91
N ASP A 252 23.87 4.07 0.14
CA ASP A 252 22.45 4.16 -0.17
C ASP A 252 21.57 3.54 0.92
N ILE A 253 22.14 2.79 1.86
CA ILE A 253 21.41 2.07 2.90
C ILE A 253 21.79 2.62 4.27
N GLU A 254 20.78 3.05 5.01
CA GLU A 254 20.91 3.52 6.38
C GLU A 254 20.15 2.63 7.37
N ARG A 255 20.56 2.72 8.63
CA ARG A 255 19.78 2.14 9.73
C ARG A 255 18.37 2.73 9.74
N GLY A 256 17.37 1.86 9.90
CA GLY A 256 15.96 2.25 9.84
C GLY A 256 15.35 2.12 8.45
N ASN A 257 16.15 1.88 7.41
CA ASN A 257 15.61 1.38 6.15
C ASN A 257 15.13 -0.07 6.31
N TRP A 258 14.39 -0.52 5.30
CA TRP A 258 13.86 -1.87 5.23
C TRP A 258 14.33 -2.54 3.96
N MET A 259 14.64 -3.83 4.06
CA MET A 259 14.74 -4.72 2.91
C MET A 259 13.46 -5.55 2.84
N VAL A 260 12.66 -5.33 1.82
CA VAL A 260 11.34 -5.93 1.69
C VAL A 260 11.15 -6.65 0.37
N ALA A 261 10.17 -7.54 0.30
CA ALA A 261 9.64 -8.02 -0.97
C ALA A 261 9.17 -6.83 -1.82
N PRO A 262 9.42 -6.78 -3.15
CA PRO A 262 9.11 -5.61 -3.98
C PRO A 262 7.66 -5.12 -3.89
N ALA A 263 6.70 -6.03 -3.70
CA ALA A 263 5.29 -5.69 -3.53
C ALA A 263 5.01 -4.77 -2.31
N LEU A 264 5.90 -4.76 -1.31
CA LEU A 264 5.81 -3.95 -0.09
C LEU A 264 6.57 -2.63 -0.14
N ALA A 265 7.38 -2.36 -1.17
CA ALA A 265 8.38 -1.29 -1.12
C ALA A 265 7.84 0.15 -1.11
N ALA A 266 6.53 0.33 -1.29
CA ALA A 266 5.94 1.67 -1.26
C ALA A 266 6.13 2.34 0.12
N CYS A 267 6.44 3.63 0.08
CA CYS A 267 6.63 4.48 1.24
C CYS A 267 5.72 5.71 1.18
N SER A 268 5.47 6.34 2.31
CA SER A 268 4.63 7.53 2.42
C SER A 268 5.20 8.51 3.44
N GLU A 269 4.95 9.79 3.22
CA GLU A 269 5.20 10.86 4.21
C GLU A 269 4.06 10.99 5.23
N ARG A 270 2.91 10.35 4.97
CA ARG A 270 1.69 10.50 5.77
C ARG A 270 1.21 9.13 6.19
N ILE A 271 1.22 8.90 7.50
CA ILE A 271 0.80 7.64 8.11
C ILE A 271 -0.35 7.96 9.05
N ASP A 272 -1.52 7.37 8.82
CA ASP A 272 -2.62 7.44 9.76
C ASP A 272 -2.45 6.34 10.81
N ALA A 273 -2.52 6.75 12.07
CA ALA A 273 -2.17 5.93 13.19
C ALA A 273 -3.12 6.19 14.36
N GLU A 274 -3.19 5.22 15.23
CA GLU A 274 -3.73 5.40 16.56
C GLU A 274 -2.60 5.73 17.53
N LEU A 275 -2.77 6.77 18.32
CA LEU A 275 -1.77 7.24 19.29
C LEU A 275 -2.37 7.25 20.69
N THR A 276 -1.63 6.66 21.64
CA THR A 276 -1.92 6.72 23.08
C THR A 276 -0.82 7.49 23.78
N LEU A 277 -1.18 8.49 24.58
CA LEU A 277 -0.23 9.20 25.45
C LEU A 277 -0.16 8.55 26.82
N LEU A 278 1.04 8.50 27.39
CA LEU A 278 1.23 8.03 28.77
C LEU A 278 0.56 9.01 29.75
N PRO A 279 -0.04 8.54 30.86
CA PRO A 279 -0.71 9.41 31.83
C PRO A 279 0.19 10.49 32.42
N ASP A 280 1.45 10.16 32.71
CA ASP A 280 2.39 11.03 33.40
C ASP A 280 3.32 11.81 32.46
N CYS A 281 2.99 11.89 31.16
CA CYS A 281 3.90 12.50 30.18
C CYS A 281 3.94 14.04 30.24
N GLY A 282 2.96 14.66 30.90
CA GLY A 282 2.85 16.12 31.04
C GLY A 282 2.68 16.88 29.72
N LEU A 283 2.40 16.19 28.60
CA LEU A 283 2.30 16.76 27.27
C LEU A 283 0.89 16.61 26.70
N THR A 284 0.27 17.73 26.36
CA THR A 284 -0.96 17.75 25.56
C THR A 284 -0.60 18.06 24.11
N LEU A 285 -0.97 17.17 23.19
CA LEU A 285 -0.72 17.36 21.76
C LEU A 285 -1.80 18.22 21.14
N LYS A 286 -1.35 19.23 20.38
CA LYS A 286 -2.18 20.08 19.53
C LYS A 286 -1.91 19.75 18.06
N PRO A 287 -2.74 20.22 17.12
CA PRO A 287 -2.46 20.06 15.70
C PRO A 287 -1.10 20.69 15.37
N TRP A 288 -0.32 20.01 14.52
CA TRP A 288 1.04 20.35 14.12
C TRP A 288 2.11 20.31 15.22
N SER A 289 1.81 19.76 16.41
CA SER A 289 2.84 19.49 17.42
C SER A 289 3.92 18.55 16.86
N PRO A 290 5.22 18.88 17.01
CA PRO A 290 6.30 18.01 16.59
C PRO A 290 6.48 16.86 17.58
N LEU A 291 6.80 15.67 17.09
CA LEU A 291 7.16 14.50 17.88
C LEU A 291 8.33 13.77 17.23
N HIS A 292 9.20 13.21 18.06
CA HIS A 292 10.14 12.21 17.58
C HIS A 292 9.44 10.86 17.55
N VAL A 293 9.36 10.24 16.38
CA VAL A 293 8.72 8.95 16.15
C VAL A 293 9.79 7.89 15.92
N HIS A 294 9.68 6.80 16.65
CA HIS A 294 10.49 5.59 16.48
C HIS A 294 9.61 4.49 15.91
N LEU A 295 9.83 4.14 14.64
CA LEU A 295 9.09 3.11 13.91
C LEU A 295 10.10 2.11 13.34
N GLY A 296 10.09 0.87 13.82
CA GLY A 296 11.19 -0.06 13.51
C GLY A 296 12.51 0.48 14.03
N ALA A 297 13.55 0.36 13.21
CA ALA A 297 14.85 0.98 13.47
C ALA A 297 14.95 2.46 13.02
N ALA A 298 13.90 3.02 12.41
CA ALA A 298 13.88 4.41 11.96
C ALA A 298 13.57 5.38 13.10
N HIS A 299 14.20 6.55 13.05
CA HIS A 299 13.95 7.67 13.95
C HIS A 299 13.75 8.92 13.11
N GLN A 300 12.52 9.45 13.06
CA GLN A 300 12.21 10.67 12.33
C GLN A 300 11.37 11.64 13.17
N VAL A 301 11.41 12.91 12.82
CA VAL A 301 10.48 13.91 13.37
C VAL A 301 9.20 13.88 12.53
N ALA A 302 8.05 13.78 13.19
CA ALA A 302 6.75 13.92 12.57
C ALA A 302 6.01 15.12 13.16
N ARG A 303 5.11 15.69 12.37
CA ARG A 303 4.11 16.64 12.84
C ARG A 303 2.78 15.92 12.97
N VAL A 304 2.14 16.06 14.12
CA VAL A 304 0.90 15.35 14.45
C VAL A 304 -0.29 16.14 13.94
N VAL A 305 -1.17 15.51 13.18
CA VAL A 305 -2.45 16.09 12.75
C VAL A 305 -3.58 15.28 13.35
N MET A 306 -4.51 15.93 14.04
CA MET A 306 -5.65 15.25 14.66
C MET A 306 -6.65 14.83 13.60
N LEU A 307 -7.02 13.53 13.61
CA LEU A 307 -8.12 13.00 12.81
C LEU A 307 -9.42 13.05 13.63
N ASP A 308 -9.30 12.78 14.93
CA ASP A 308 -10.38 12.86 15.91
C ASP A 308 -10.14 14.04 16.86
N GLY A 309 -11.23 14.69 17.30
CA GLY A 309 -11.15 15.80 18.25
C GLY A 309 -10.29 16.98 17.79
N GLU A 310 -9.85 17.79 18.75
CA GLU A 310 -8.98 18.96 18.53
C GLU A 310 -7.59 18.81 19.16
N GLN A 311 -7.48 18.01 20.22
CA GLN A 311 -6.24 17.78 20.96
C GLN A 311 -6.24 16.40 21.61
N LEU A 312 -5.06 15.92 22.01
CA LEU A 312 -4.89 14.65 22.72
C LEU A 312 -4.15 14.92 24.04
N ALA A 313 -4.82 14.68 25.17
CA ALA A 313 -4.27 14.90 26.51
C ALA A 313 -3.56 13.65 27.07
N PRO A 314 -2.73 13.79 28.12
CA PRO A 314 -2.11 12.64 28.78
C PRO A 314 -3.11 11.56 29.18
N GLY A 315 -2.76 10.29 29.00
CA GLY A 315 -3.62 9.13 29.27
C GLY A 315 -4.72 8.88 28.24
N GLN A 316 -4.90 9.76 27.24
CA GLN A 316 -5.90 9.59 26.19
C GLN A 316 -5.33 8.84 24.97
N ARG A 317 -6.26 8.24 24.22
CA ARG A 317 -6.05 7.58 22.94
C ARG A 317 -6.88 8.28 21.87
N GLY A 318 -6.31 8.46 20.68
CA GLY A 318 -7.02 9.05 19.53
C GLY A 318 -6.34 8.78 18.20
N ARG A 319 -7.06 8.98 17.09
CA ARG A 319 -6.51 8.84 15.75
C ARG A 319 -5.82 10.12 15.30
N VAL A 320 -4.63 9.94 14.76
CA VAL A 320 -3.77 11.01 14.26
C VAL A 320 -3.17 10.63 12.92
N GLN A 321 -2.80 11.64 12.14
CA GLN A 321 -1.92 11.48 10.98
C GLN A 321 -0.55 12.01 11.36
N LEU A 322 0.47 11.17 11.24
CA LEU A 322 1.86 11.52 11.38
C LEU A 322 2.38 11.97 10.02
N VAL A 323 2.82 13.23 9.94
CA VAL A 323 3.36 13.83 8.72
C VAL A 323 4.86 14.00 8.86
N PHE A 324 5.62 13.31 8.02
CA PHE A 324 7.08 13.31 7.97
C PHE A 324 7.58 14.20 6.83
N ASP A 325 8.82 14.70 6.96
CA ASP A 325 9.46 15.47 5.89
C ASP A 325 10.06 14.55 4.80
N THR A 326 10.29 13.27 5.10
CA THR A 326 10.75 12.24 4.15
C THR A 326 9.84 11.01 4.18
N PRO A 327 9.69 10.28 3.07
CA PRO A 327 8.91 9.05 3.06
C PRO A 327 9.46 7.99 4.01
N LEU A 328 8.56 7.26 4.67
CA LEU A 328 8.87 6.11 5.51
C LEU A 328 8.12 4.88 5.03
N HIS A 329 8.74 3.71 5.22
CA HIS A 329 8.08 2.43 5.04
C HIS A 329 7.37 2.04 6.33
N ALA A 330 6.10 1.65 6.20
CA ALA A 330 5.26 1.16 7.28
C ALA A 330 4.19 0.23 6.70
N VAL A 331 3.65 -0.64 7.53
CA VAL A 331 2.49 -1.46 7.18
C VAL A 331 1.45 -1.42 8.31
N PRO A 332 0.18 -1.76 8.05
CA PRO A 332 -0.84 -1.85 9.09
C PRO A 332 -0.41 -2.80 10.22
N GLY A 333 -0.64 -2.38 11.46
CA GLY A 333 -0.28 -3.14 12.65
C GLY A 333 1.14 -2.89 13.17
N ASP A 334 1.95 -2.09 12.48
CA ASP A 334 3.25 -1.70 13.00
C ASP A 334 3.09 -0.83 14.25
N ARG A 335 3.87 -1.15 15.29
CA ARG A 335 3.90 -0.36 16.52
C ARG A 335 5.04 0.63 16.50
N PHE A 336 4.79 1.78 17.11
CA PHE A 336 5.78 2.85 17.23
C PHE A 336 5.74 3.50 18.61
N VAL A 337 6.85 4.15 18.96
CA VAL A 337 6.99 4.94 20.19
C VAL A 337 7.22 6.39 19.82
N VAL A 338 6.66 7.30 20.61
CA VAL A 338 6.87 8.74 20.45
C VAL A 338 7.54 9.36 21.67
N ARG A 339 8.44 10.30 21.40
CA ARG A 339 9.13 11.11 22.40
C ARG A 339 8.78 12.58 22.22
N ASN A 340 8.88 13.34 23.30
CA ASN A 340 8.66 14.79 23.32
C ASN A 340 9.55 15.52 22.29
N PRO A 341 9.28 16.80 21.95
CA PRO A 341 10.06 17.56 20.97
C PRO A 341 11.56 17.66 21.26
N GLN A 342 11.97 17.57 22.53
CA GLN A 342 13.36 17.60 22.96
C GLN A 342 14.06 16.22 22.90
N ALA A 343 13.31 15.16 22.55
CA ALA A 343 13.75 13.75 22.56
C ALA A 343 14.23 13.23 23.91
N THR A 344 13.87 13.88 25.03
CA THR A 344 14.30 13.53 26.38
C THR A 344 13.38 12.55 27.10
N LEU A 345 12.08 12.57 26.79
CA LEU A 345 11.08 11.74 27.48
C LEU A 345 10.21 10.97 26.49
N THR A 346 9.97 9.70 26.78
CA THR A 346 8.93 8.90 26.13
C THR A 346 7.55 9.40 26.55
N VAL A 347 6.74 9.89 25.61
CA VAL A 347 5.43 10.50 25.91
C VAL A 347 4.24 9.63 25.52
N GLY A 348 4.46 8.61 24.68
CA GLY A 348 3.39 7.76 24.18
C GLY A 348 3.87 6.80 23.11
N GLY A 349 2.91 6.17 22.44
CA GLY A 349 3.15 5.24 21.34
C GLY A 349 1.84 4.77 20.75
N GLY A 350 1.91 3.97 19.70
CA GLY A 350 0.74 3.73 18.87
C GLY A 350 0.87 2.59 17.89
N LEU A 351 -0.17 2.47 17.08
CA LEU A 351 -0.32 1.46 16.03
C LEU A 351 -0.58 2.16 14.68
N VAL A 352 0.14 1.76 13.65
CA VAL A 352 -0.12 2.19 12.27
C VAL A 352 -1.42 1.54 11.81
N LEU A 353 -2.37 2.36 11.36
CA LEU A 353 -3.63 1.90 10.76
C LEU A 353 -3.50 1.87 9.24
N ASP A 354 -3.16 3.02 8.64
CA ASP A 354 -2.98 3.16 7.20
C ASP A 354 -1.62 3.81 6.90
N PRO A 355 -0.68 3.09 6.27
CA PRO A 355 0.59 3.67 5.87
C PRO A 355 0.46 4.71 4.74
N PHE A 356 -0.69 4.83 4.07
CA PHE A 356 -0.90 5.73 2.92
C PHE A 356 -1.98 6.80 3.20
N GLY A 357 -1.79 7.56 4.28
CA GLY A 357 -2.70 8.62 4.70
C GLY A 357 -2.91 9.72 3.63
N PRO A 358 -4.16 10.09 3.29
CA PRO A 358 -4.43 11.12 2.28
C PRO A 358 -4.16 12.53 2.83
N ALA A 359 -3.69 13.43 1.97
CA ALA A 359 -3.44 14.82 2.37
C ALA A 359 -4.74 15.64 2.57
N ARG A 360 -5.81 15.32 1.82
CA ARG A 360 -7.10 16.01 1.82
C ARG A 360 -8.22 15.06 2.28
N LYS A 361 -9.34 15.64 2.74
CA LYS A 361 -10.52 14.89 3.24
C LYS A 361 -10.20 13.88 4.37
N ARG A 362 -9.11 14.10 5.10
CA ARG A 362 -8.62 13.21 6.17
C ARG A 362 -9.55 13.09 7.38
N ARG A 363 -10.45 14.05 7.60
CA ARG A 363 -11.50 14.03 8.64
C ARG A 363 -12.90 13.75 8.07
N SER A 364 -12.99 13.25 6.84
CA SER A 364 -14.30 12.94 6.25
C SER A 364 -14.89 11.67 6.89
N PRO A 365 -16.23 11.54 6.96
CA PRO A 365 -16.87 10.31 7.46
C PRO A 365 -16.39 9.05 6.73
N ALA A 366 -16.18 9.15 5.42
CA ALA A 366 -15.64 8.06 4.61
C ALA A 366 -14.21 7.66 5.05
N ARG A 367 -13.36 8.63 5.41
CA ARG A 367 -12.02 8.33 5.92
C ARG A 367 -12.06 7.67 7.30
N HIS A 368 -12.93 8.13 8.19
CA HIS A 368 -13.10 7.50 9.50
C HIS A 368 -13.57 6.04 9.37
N ALA A 369 -14.59 5.79 8.54
CA ALA A 369 -15.06 4.44 8.25
C ALA A 369 -13.94 3.54 7.67
N TRP A 370 -13.10 4.08 6.78
CA TRP A 370 -11.94 3.35 6.26
C TRP A 370 -10.93 2.97 7.35
N LEU A 371 -10.65 3.87 8.29
CA LEU A 371 -9.76 3.59 9.42
C LEU A 371 -10.38 2.59 10.41
N ASP A 372 -11.70 2.61 10.60
CA ASP A 372 -12.42 1.58 11.37
C ASP A 372 -12.27 0.20 10.72
N ALA A 373 -12.47 0.12 9.41
CA ALA A 373 -12.31 -1.13 8.66
C ALA A 373 -10.85 -1.63 8.68
N LEU A 374 -9.86 -0.73 8.60
CA LEU A 374 -8.45 -1.11 8.76
C LEU A 374 -8.13 -1.60 10.18
N ALA A 375 -8.70 -0.98 11.22
CA ALA A 375 -8.54 -1.46 12.59
C ALA A 375 -9.14 -2.87 12.77
N ALA A 376 -10.32 -3.12 12.21
CA ALA A 376 -10.94 -4.44 12.19
C ALA A 376 -10.13 -5.45 11.36
N PHE A 377 -9.60 -5.02 10.22
CA PHE A 377 -8.73 -5.81 9.36
C PHE A 377 -7.46 -6.26 10.09
N ILE A 378 -6.78 -5.36 10.80
CA ILE A 378 -5.59 -5.69 11.59
C ILE A 378 -5.90 -6.75 12.67
N ALA A 379 -7.11 -6.70 13.25
CA ALA A 379 -7.51 -7.61 14.32
C ALA A 379 -8.04 -8.97 13.82
N HIS A 380 -8.71 -9.01 12.67
CA HIS A 380 -9.54 -10.14 12.25
C HIS A 380 -9.38 -10.54 10.77
N ASP A 381 -8.48 -9.92 10.01
CA ASP A 381 -8.27 -10.17 8.58
C ASP A 381 -9.56 -10.00 7.73
N ASP A 382 -10.41 -9.00 8.04
CA ASP A 382 -11.68 -8.74 7.33
C ASP A 382 -11.47 -7.95 6.01
N TYR A 383 -11.31 -8.68 4.91
CA TYR A 383 -11.18 -8.13 3.55
C TYR A 383 -12.48 -7.53 3.01
N ALA A 384 -13.64 -8.00 3.46
CA ALA A 384 -14.94 -7.62 2.90
C ALA A 384 -15.26 -6.16 3.22
N ALA A 385 -14.99 -5.72 4.45
CA ALA A 385 -15.18 -4.35 4.87
C ALA A 385 -14.36 -3.35 4.04
N LEU A 386 -13.09 -3.68 3.74
CA LEU A 386 -12.22 -2.84 2.91
C LEU A 386 -12.75 -2.71 1.47
N LEU A 387 -13.23 -3.81 0.89
CA LEU A 387 -13.82 -3.78 -0.45
C LEU A 387 -15.13 -2.97 -0.48
N ALA A 388 -16.00 -3.15 0.51
CA ALA A 388 -17.27 -2.43 0.59
C ALA A 388 -17.09 -0.91 0.70
N LEU A 389 -16.04 -0.45 1.39
CA LEU A 389 -15.70 0.97 1.53
C LEU A 389 -14.90 1.54 0.35
N SER A 390 -14.60 0.73 -0.66
CA SER A 390 -13.89 1.12 -1.88
C SER A 390 -14.83 1.04 -3.10
N PRO A 391 -15.80 1.96 -3.25
CA PRO A 391 -16.84 1.85 -4.27
C PRO A 391 -16.30 1.87 -5.70
N SER A 392 -15.20 2.60 -5.96
CA SER A 392 -14.50 2.62 -7.24
C SER A 392 -13.46 1.49 -7.39
N GLY A 393 -13.44 0.55 -6.44
CA GLY A 393 -12.53 -0.59 -6.39
C GLY A 393 -11.26 -0.34 -5.59
N LEU A 394 -10.69 -1.45 -5.11
CA LEU A 394 -9.44 -1.51 -4.37
C LEU A 394 -8.36 -2.17 -5.22
N ARG A 395 -7.21 -1.52 -5.39
CA ARG A 395 -6.10 -2.13 -6.15
C ARG A 395 -5.52 -3.33 -5.39
N LEU A 396 -5.30 -4.43 -6.10
CA LEU A 396 -4.68 -5.63 -5.55
C LEU A 396 -3.31 -5.29 -4.98
N SER A 397 -2.51 -4.46 -5.66
CA SER A 397 -1.21 -4.02 -5.13
C SER A 397 -1.32 -3.32 -3.77
N LEU A 398 -2.37 -2.53 -3.53
CA LEU A 398 -2.62 -1.92 -2.22
C LEU A 398 -3.02 -2.97 -1.19
N LEU A 399 -3.87 -3.92 -1.55
CA LEU A 399 -4.28 -4.99 -0.65
C LEU A 399 -3.13 -5.92 -0.24
N LEU A 400 -2.21 -6.23 -1.15
CA LEU A 400 -0.96 -6.95 -0.85
C LEU A 400 -0.14 -6.22 0.21
N ARG A 401 -0.05 -4.88 0.12
CA ARG A 401 0.67 -4.05 1.11
C ARG A 401 -0.02 -4.02 2.46
N LEU A 402 -1.34 -3.88 2.47
CA LEU A 402 -2.12 -3.83 3.70
C LEU A 402 -2.09 -5.18 4.43
N SER A 403 -2.32 -6.28 3.71
CA SER A 403 -2.33 -7.65 4.26
C SER A 403 -0.94 -8.21 4.56
N GLN A 404 0.09 -7.70 3.87
CA GLN A 404 1.43 -8.26 3.86
C GLN A 404 1.45 -9.71 3.36
N LEU A 405 0.45 -10.13 2.58
CA LEU A 405 0.35 -11.46 2.01
C LEU A 405 0.59 -11.40 0.48
N PRO A 406 1.11 -12.48 -0.12
CA PRO A 406 1.09 -12.64 -1.57
C PRO A 406 -0.34 -12.89 -2.05
N ALA A 407 -0.60 -12.66 -3.34
CA ALA A 407 -1.96 -12.60 -3.89
C ALA A 407 -2.74 -13.91 -3.70
N GLU A 408 -2.05 -15.04 -3.80
CA GLU A 408 -2.59 -16.39 -3.65
C GLU A 408 -3.08 -16.72 -2.23
N HIS A 409 -2.61 -15.99 -1.23
CA HIS A 409 -2.99 -16.21 0.17
C HIS A 409 -4.05 -15.22 0.68
N ILE A 410 -4.45 -14.25 -0.15
CA ILE A 410 -5.53 -13.32 0.19
C ILE A 410 -6.87 -14.01 -0.02
N ALA A 411 -7.59 -14.24 1.07
CA ALA A 411 -8.95 -14.78 1.06
C ALA A 411 -9.96 -13.68 0.71
N LEU A 412 -10.13 -13.41 -0.59
CA LEU A 412 -11.15 -12.48 -1.06
C LEU A 412 -12.56 -13.06 -0.86
N PRO A 413 -13.57 -12.23 -0.58
CA PRO A 413 -14.96 -12.66 -0.60
C PRO A 413 -15.32 -13.36 -1.91
N PRO A 414 -16.19 -14.38 -1.88
CA PRO A 414 -16.71 -15.00 -3.10
C PRO A 414 -17.31 -13.91 -4.01
N ASP A 415 -17.20 -14.12 -5.32
CA ASP A 415 -17.73 -13.22 -6.35
C ASP A 415 -17.05 -11.85 -6.49
N THR A 416 -15.94 -11.60 -5.78
CA THR A 416 -15.12 -10.39 -5.99
C THR A 416 -14.74 -10.26 -7.46
N ARG A 417 -15.20 -9.18 -8.12
CA ARG A 417 -14.87 -8.91 -9.52
C ARG A 417 -13.44 -8.40 -9.64
N LYS A 418 -12.68 -8.95 -10.59
CA LYS A 418 -11.29 -8.59 -10.88
C LYS A 418 -11.21 -7.94 -12.25
N ILE A 419 -10.74 -6.70 -12.31
CA ILE A 419 -10.58 -5.95 -13.55
C ILE A 419 -9.09 -5.64 -13.74
N GLY A 420 -8.49 -6.18 -14.81
CA GLY A 420 -7.08 -5.93 -15.13
C GLY A 420 -6.84 -4.46 -15.43
N LEU A 421 -5.79 -3.89 -14.83
CA LEU A 421 -5.34 -2.52 -15.07
C LEU A 421 -4.10 -2.50 -15.96
N ARG A 422 -3.75 -1.32 -16.46
CA ARG A 422 -2.45 -1.11 -17.13
C ARG A 422 -1.32 -1.21 -16.10
N GLY A 423 -0.24 -1.94 -16.45
CA GLY A 423 0.94 -2.09 -15.60
C GLY A 423 0.87 -3.24 -14.59
N ASP A 424 0.25 -4.37 -14.97
CA ASP A 424 0.16 -5.62 -14.21
C ASP A 424 -0.51 -5.52 -12.82
N ASP A 425 -1.33 -4.50 -12.57
CA ASP A 425 -2.18 -4.41 -11.38
C ASP A 425 -3.62 -4.86 -11.70
N THR A 426 -4.39 -5.13 -10.66
CA THR A 426 -5.80 -5.56 -10.78
C THR A 426 -6.66 -4.75 -9.82
N LEU A 427 -7.81 -4.30 -10.30
CA LEU A 427 -8.82 -3.64 -9.48
C LEU A 427 -9.82 -4.68 -8.97
N LEU A 428 -10.03 -4.70 -7.66
CA LEU A 428 -10.95 -5.59 -6.96
C LEU A 428 -12.21 -4.81 -6.59
N LEU A 429 -13.39 -5.33 -6.95
CA LEU A 429 -14.68 -4.72 -6.62
C LEU A 429 -15.62 -5.74 -6.00
N SER A 430 -16.41 -5.27 -5.03
CA SER A 430 -17.57 -6.04 -4.58
C SER A 430 -18.64 -6.06 -5.68
N PRO A 431 -19.42 -7.15 -5.81
CA PRO A 431 -20.56 -7.20 -6.73
C PRO A 431 -21.54 -6.04 -6.55
N ALA A 432 -21.86 -5.71 -5.29
CA ALA A 432 -22.77 -4.61 -4.96
C ALA A 432 -22.23 -3.25 -5.44
N SER A 433 -20.93 -2.97 -5.25
CA SER A 433 -20.32 -1.74 -5.74
C SER A 433 -20.37 -1.66 -7.28
N PHE A 434 -20.13 -2.78 -7.96
CA PHE A 434 -20.20 -2.84 -9.42
C PHE A 434 -21.61 -2.56 -9.93
N GLU A 435 -22.64 -3.13 -9.29
CA GLU A 435 -24.05 -2.87 -9.63
C GLU A 435 -24.46 -1.42 -9.37
N VAL A 436 -24.09 -0.85 -8.22
CA VAL A 436 -24.37 0.56 -7.89
C VAL A 436 -23.74 1.51 -8.92
N LEU A 437 -22.50 1.24 -9.34
CA LEU A 437 -21.85 2.02 -10.40
C LEU A 437 -22.59 1.86 -11.74
N GLY A 438 -23.03 0.65 -12.09
CA GLY A 438 -23.84 0.41 -13.29
C GLY A 438 -25.15 1.20 -13.27
N GLN A 439 -25.88 1.18 -12.15
CA GLN A 439 -27.11 1.96 -11.97
C GLN A 439 -26.87 3.46 -12.10
N ARG A 440 -25.75 3.98 -11.59
CA ARG A 440 -25.36 5.38 -11.74
C ARG A 440 -25.18 5.77 -13.21
N ILE A 441 -24.67 4.88 -14.06
CA ILE A 441 -24.54 5.10 -15.51
C ILE A 441 -25.93 5.20 -16.16
N VAL A 442 -26.82 4.26 -15.83
CA VAL A 442 -28.21 4.24 -16.34
C VAL A 442 -28.95 5.52 -15.94
N GLN A 443 -28.85 5.94 -14.68
CA GLN A 443 -29.46 7.19 -14.20
C GLN A 443 -28.89 8.44 -14.88
N ALA A 444 -27.58 8.50 -15.07
CA ALA A 444 -26.95 9.62 -15.77
C ALA A 444 -27.40 9.71 -17.24
N LEU A 445 -27.66 8.56 -17.86
CA LEU A 445 -28.16 8.47 -19.23
C LEU A 445 -29.63 8.88 -19.34
N ASP A 446 -30.48 8.43 -18.42
CA ASP A 446 -31.88 8.90 -18.31
C ASP A 446 -31.94 10.43 -18.17
N GLY A 447 -31.16 10.99 -17.24
CA GLY A 447 -31.06 12.45 -17.07
C GLY A 447 -30.43 13.18 -18.27
N PHE A 448 -29.70 12.49 -19.16
CA PHE A 448 -29.27 13.05 -20.43
C PHE A 448 -30.43 13.11 -21.42
N HIS A 449 -31.18 12.02 -21.59
CA HIS A 449 -32.32 11.96 -22.53
C HIS A 449 -33.43 12.93 -22.15
N GLN A 450 -33.70 13.12 -20.87
CA GLN A 450 -34.67 14.12 -20.41
C GLN A 450 -34.27 15.56 -20.77
N ARG A 451 -32.97 15.87 -20.78
CA ARG A 451 -32.45 17.21 -21.14
C ARG A 451 -32.32 17.40 -22.66
N ALA A 452 -32.08 16.32 -23.39
CA ALA A 452 -31.86 16.33 -24.83
C ALA A 452 -32.63 15.19 -25.51
N PRO A 453 -33.99 15.25 -25.54
CA PRO A 453 -34.82 14.14 -26.06
C PRO A 453 -34.60 13.88 -27.56
N ASP A 454 -34.20 14.91 -28.30
CA ASP A 454 -33.91 14.80 -29.73
C ASP A 454 -32.53 14.18 -30.03
N GLU A 455 -31.67 13.93 -29.03
CA GLU A 455 -30.38 13.26 -29.21
C GLU A 455 -30.53 11.75 -28.90
N ALA A 456 -29.97 10.87 -29.73
CA ALA A 456 -29.96 9.43 -29.46
C ALA A 456 -29.25 9.12 -28.14
N GLY A 457 -28.18 9.85 -27.83
CA GLY A 457 -27.46 9.72 -26.58
C GLY A 457 -26.00 10.15 -26.68
N PRO A 458 -25.31 10.25 -25.55
CA PRO A 458 -23.91 10.63 -25.50
C PRO A 458 -23.00 9.48 -25.96
N GLU A 459 -21.81 9.85 -26.43
CA GLU A 459 -20.74 8.91 -26.78
C GLU A 459 -20.11 8.30 -25.52
N LEU A 460 -19.47 7.13 -25.64
CA LEU A 460 -18.87 6.38 -24.52
C LEU A 460 -18.06 7.25 -23.55
N TRP A 461 -17.06 7.97 -24.05
CA TRP A 461 -16.19 8.79 -23.19
C TRP A 461 -16.84 10.11 -22.78
N ARG A 462 -17.80 10.61 -23.55
CA ARG A 462 -18.62 11.76 -23.14
C ARG A 462 -19.47 11.37 -21.93
N LEU A 463 -20.08 10.19 -21.96
CA LEU A 463 -20.86 9.63 -20.85
C LEU A 463 -19.98 9.40 -19.62
N LYS A 464 -18.77 8.85 -19.78
CA LYS A 464 -17.81 8.75 -18.67
C LYS A 464 -17.64 10.08 -17.95
N ARG A 465 -17.35 11.16 -18.68
CA ARG A 465 -17.18 12.50 -18.08
C ARG A 465 -18.45 13.03 -17.42
N ILE A 466 -19.64 12.64 -17.88
CA ILE A 466 -20.91 13.00 -17.25
C ILE A 466 -21.09 12.25 -15.93
N VAL A 467 -20.72 10.96 -15.89
CA VAL A 467 -20.86 10.09 -14.72
C VAL A 467 -19.78 10.39 -13.68
N ASP A 468 -18.52 10.21 -14.07
CA ASP A 468 -17.32 10.39 -13.24
C ASP A 468 -16.07 10.49 -14.13
N SER A 469 -15.48 11.69 -14.21
CA SER A 469 -14.28 11.93 -15.02
C SER A 469 -13.05 11.16 -14.53
N ASP A 470 -13.01 10.84 -13.23
CA ASP A 470 -11.83 10.32 -12.54
C ASP A 470 -11.86 8.79 -12.42
N MET A 471 -12.95 8.15 -12.84
CA MET A 471 -13.08 6.70 -12.87
C MET A 471 -11.97 6.06 -13.72
N GLU A 472 -11.43 4.94 -13.26
CA GLU A 472 -10.41 4.18 -14.00
C GLU A 472 -10.97 3.70 -15.35
N ASP A 473 -10.19 3.83 -16.43
CA ASP A 473 -10.65 3.53 -17.80
C ASP A 473 -11.09 2.06 -17.96
N ALA A 474 -10.34 1.13 -17.35
CA ALA A 474 -10.66 -0.29 -17.40
C ALA A 474 -11.96 -0.62 -16.66
N LEU A 475 -12.21 0.02 -15.52
CA LEU A 475 -13.47 -0.12 -14.77
C LEU A 475 -14.64 0.43 -15.59
N TRP A 476 -14.48 1.62 -16.18
CA TRP A 476 -15.49 2.23 -17.04
C TRP A 476 -15.87 1.30 -18.21
N SER A 477 -14.87 0.80 -18.93
CA SER A 477 -15.10 -0.13 -20.06
C SER A 477 -15.80 -1.41 -19.62
N ALA A 478 -15.42 -1.98 -18.47
CA ALA A 478 -16.05 -3.19 -17.94
C ALA A 478 -17.52 -2.97 -17.55
N LEU A 479 -17.84 -1.84 -16.91
CA LEU A 479 -19.21 -1.48 -16.54
C LEU A 479 -20.10 -1.33 -17.78
N VAL A 480 -19.63 -0.60 -18.79
CA VAL A 480 -20.44 -0.39 -20.01
C VAL A 480 -20.62 -1.69 -20.79
N ALA A 481 -19.59 -2.53 -20.89
CA ALA A 481 -19.69 -3.83 -21.54
C ALA A 481 -20.74 -4.73 -20.85
N ASP A 482 -20.70 -4.81 -19.52
CA ASP A 482 -21.67 -5.58 -18.72
C ASP A 482 -23.11 -5.05 -18.90
N LEU A 483 -23.31 -3.72 -18.91
CA LEU A 483 -24.63 -3.12 -19.15
C LEU A 483 -25.16 -3.35 -20.58
N LEU A 484 -24.28 -3.34 -21.59
CA LEU A 484 -24.64 -3.66 -22.98
C LEU A 484 -25.02 -5.13 -23.14
N GLU A 485 -24.31 -6.03 -22.45
CA GLU A 485 -24.56 -7.47 -22.47
C GLU A 485 -25.91 -7.83 -21.79
N ARG A 486 -26.21 -7.19 -20.66
CA ARG A 486 -27.52 -7.32 -19.98
C ARG A 486 -28.67 -6.67 -20.75
N GLY A 487 -28.35 -5.77 -21.68
CA GLY A 487 -29.34 -5.02 -22.46
C GLY A 487 -29.95 -3.81 -21.73
N ASP A 488 -29.40 -3.43 -20.57
CA ASP A 488 -29.76 -2.20 -19.84
C ASP A 488 -29.32 -0.95 -20.62
N LEU A 489 -28.29 -1.10 -21.44
CA LEU A 489 -27.87 -0.13 -22.44
C LEU A 489 -28.00 -0.72 -23.84
N ARG A 490 -28.29 0.14 -24.80
CA ARG A 490 -28.17 -0.15 -26.22
C ARG A 490 -27.23 0.84 -26.86
N GLN A 491 -26.64 0.41 -27.96
CA GLN A 491 -25.71 1.24 -28.72
C GLN A 491 -26.22 1.38 -30.15
N ARG A 492 -26.23 2.62 -30.62
CA ARG A 492 -26.56 2.97 -32.01
C ARG A 492 -25.48 3.92 -32.52
N GLY A 493 -24.59 3.39 -33.36
CA GLY A 493 -23.37 4.10 -33.76
C GLY A 493 -22.45 4.37 -32.56
N ALA A 494 -22.06 5.63 -32.34
CA ALA A 494 -21.29 6.02 -31.15
C ALA A 494 -22.14 6.30 -29.91
N SER A 495 -23.45 6.51 -30.08
CA SER A 495 -24.34 6.91 -29.00
C SER A 495 -24.78 5.72 -28.17
N LEU A 496 -24.58 5.82 -26.86
CA LEU A 496 -25.19 4.93 -25.88
C LEU A 496 -26.56 5.48 -25.51
N HIS A 497 -27.56 4.60 -25.44
CA HIS A 497 -28.92 4.99 -25.11
C HIS A 497 -29.64 3.93 -24.29
N LEU A 498 -30.71 4.33 -23.60
CA LEU A 498 -31.58 3.40 -22.91
C LEU A 498 -32.42 2.64 -23.94
N PRO A 499 -32.77 1.37 -23.70
CA PRO A 499 -33.64 0.60 -24.59
C PRO A 499 -34.98 1.27 -24.88
N SER A 500 -35.50 2.02 -23.90
CA SER A 500 -36.75 2.79 -24.00
C SER A 500 -36.63 4.09 -24.81
N HIS A 501 -35.41 4.58 -25.07
CA HIS A 501 -35.20 5.83 -25.78
C HIS A 501 -35.05 5.59 -27.29
N SER A 502 -35.88 6.26 -28.09
CA SER A 502 -35.76 6.25 -29.54
C SER A 502 -36.02 7.64 -30.12
N VAL A 503 -35.21 8.03 -31.11
CA VAL A 503 -35.43 9.27 -31.89
C VAL A 503 -36.33 8.90 -33.08
N GLU A 504 -37.61 9.25 -33.01
CA GLU A 504 -38.57 8.93 -34.07
C GLU A 504 -38.43 9.87 -35.29
N LEU A 505 -38.38 9.26 -36.48
CA LEU A 505 -38.49 9.95 -37.77
C LEU A 505 -39.96 9.91 -38.21
N ARG A 506 -40.45 11.00 -38.83
CA ARG A 506 -41.79 10.97 -39.44
C ARG A 506 -41.78 9.98 -40.63
N PRO A 507 -42.89 9.30 -40.95
CA PRO A 507 -42.94 8.33 -42.05
C PRO A 507 -42.42 8.88 -43.39
N GLU A 508 -42.74 10.15 -43.69
CA GLU A 508 -42.25 10.86 -44.88
C GLU A 508 -40.73 11.08 -44.88
N GLU A 509 -40.15 11.35 -43.71
CA GLU A 509 -38.70 11.51 -43.53
C GLU A 509 -37.98 10.18 -43.66
N GLN A 510 -38.63 9.07 -43.33
CA GLN A 510 -38.06 7.72 -43.31
C GLN A 510 -37.73 7.21 -44.72
N ALA A 511 -38.62 7.46 -45.70
CA ALA A 511 -38.39 7.10 -47.10
C ALA A 511 -37.26 7.92 -47.74
N VAL A 512 -37.13 9.19 -47.39
CA VAL A 512 -36.03 10.06 -47.84
C VAL A 512 -34.72 9.68 -47.14
N ALA A 513 -34.77 9.38 -45.84
CA ALA A 513 -33.63 8.94 -45.05
C ALA A 513 -32.99 7.66 -45.61
N GLY A 514 -33.79 6.66 -46.00
CA GLY A 514 -33.28 5.42 -46.58
C GLY A 514 -32.44 5.66 -47.85
N ARG A 515 -32.88 6.59 -48.71
CA ARG A 515 -32.16 6.96 -49.94
C ARG A 515 -30.84 7.69 -49.63
N LEU A 516 -30.86 8.60 -48.67
CA LEU A 516 -29.66 9.32 -48.22
C LEU A 516 -28.63 8.39 -47.58
N LEU A 517 -29.07 7.45 -46.73
CA LEU A 517 -28.21 6.45 -46.11
C LEU A 517 -27.53 5.56 -47.15
N ALA A 518 -28.28 5.06 -48.13
CA ALA A 518 -27.74 4.24 -49.21
C ALA A 518 -26.67 4.98 -50.03
N ALA A 519 -26.89 6.26 -50.36
CA ALA A 519 -25.89 7.07 -51.07
C ALA A 519 -24.62 7.31 -50.23
N LEU A 520 -24.77 7.57 -48.93
CA LEU A 520 -23.63 7.73 -48.03
C LEU A 520 -22.85 6.43 -47.85
N GLU A 521 -23.52 5.28 -47.86
CA GLU A 521 -22.87 3.98 -47.81
C GLU A 521 -22.11 3.66 -49.11
N GLN A 522 -22.71 3.94 -50.26
CA GLN A 522 -22.09 3.77 -51.59
C GLN A 522 -20.85 4.64 -51.77
N GLY A 523 -20.82 5.84 -51.18
CA GLY A 523 -19.64 6.73 -51.19
C GLY A 523 -18.43 6.17 -50.43
N ALA A 524 -18.59 5.12 -49.61
CA ALA A 524 -17.52 4.49 -48.84
C ALA A 524 -16.67 5.52 -48.05
N PHE A 525 -15.36 5.60 -48.32
CA PHE A 525 -14.47 6.55 -47.64
C PHE A 525 -14.63 7.99 -48.11
N ASP A 526 -15.30 8.20 -49.25
CA ASP A 526 -15.54 9.51 -49.84
C ASP A 526 -17.05 9.75 -50.11
N PRO A 527 -17.84 9.99 -49.05
CA PRO A 527 -19.26 10.27 -49.21
C PRO A 527 -19.52 11.66 -49.83
N PRO A 528 -20.64 11.81 -50.57
CA PRO A 528 -21.05 13.09 -51.14
C PRO A 528 -21.39 14.15 -50.08
N TRP A 529 -21.22 15.43 -50.43
CA TRP A 529 -21.61 16.54 -49.56
C TRP A 529 -23.13 16.73 -49.55
N VAL A 530 -23.65 17.44 -48.53
CA VAL A 530 -25.08 17.79 -48.43
C VAL A 530 -25.62 18.40 -49.74
N ARG A 531 -24.87 19.30 -50.36
CA ARG A 531 -25.21 19.92 -51.65
C ARG A 531 -25.43 18.89 -52.75
N ASP A 532 -24.52 17.92 -52.84
CA ASP A 532 -24.50 16.95 -53.93
C ASP A 532 -25.61 15.91 -53.72
N LEU A 533 -25.87 15.53 -52.46
CA LEU A 533 -27.03 14.73 -52.06
C LEU A 533 -28.35 15.44 -52.39
N GLY A 534 -28.46 16.74 -52.10
CA GLY A 534 -29.64 17.53 -52.43
C GLY A 534 -29.93 17.55 -53.93
N ARG A 535 -28.89 17.73 -54.76
CA ARG A 535 -28.99 17.65 -56.23
C ARG A 535 -29.37 16.26 -56.73
N GLN A 536 -28.76 15.22 -56.18
CA GLN A 536 -29.00 13.83 -56.60
C GLN A 536 -30.44 13.38 -56.33
N PHE A 537 -31.02 13.80 -55.21
CA PHE A 537 -32.35 13.37 -54.78
C PHE A 537 -33.45 14.42 -54.98
N ALA A 538 -33.15 15.52 -55.67
CA ALA A 538 -34.06 16.65 -55.91
C ALA A 538 -34.68 17.21 -54.60
N LEU A 539 -33.85 17.38 -53.57
CA LEU A 539 -34.22 17.92 -52.27
C LEU A 539 -33.65 19.33 -52.08
N GLU A 540 -34.38 20.17 -51.34
CA GLU A 540 -33.87 21.47 -50.90
C GLU A 540 -32.67 21.28 -49.96
N GLU A 541 -31.64 22.11 -50.06
CA GLU A 541 -30.38 21.92 -49.34
C GLU A 541 -30.57 22.08 -47.82
N GLY A 542 -31.41 23.04 -47.39
CA GLY A 542 -31.82 23.23 -46.01
C GLY A 542 -32.52 22.00 -45.43
N GLU A 543 -33.47 21.43 -46.18
CA GLU A 543 -34.19 20.21 -45.80
C GLU A 543 -33.26 18.98 -45.73
N THR A 544 -32.38 18.81 -46.72
CA THR A 544 -31.37 17.72 -46.74
C THR A 544 -30.46 17.81 -45.52
N ARG A 545 -29.98 19.02 -45.19
CA ARG A 545 -29.17 19.29 -44.00
C ARG A 545 -29.94 19.00 -42.71
N ARG A 546 -31.21 19.42 -42.62
CA ARG A 546 -32.08 19.19 -41.46
C ARG A 546 -32.26 17.69 -41.22
N LEU A 547 -32.56 16.94 -42.28
CA LEU A 547 -32.76 15.50 -42.20
C LEU A 547 -31.46 14.76 -41.85
N LEU A 548 -30.33 15.09 -42.48
CA LEU A 548 -29.03 14.49 -42.14
C LEU A 548 -28.60 14.79 -40.70
N ARG A 549 -28.89 15.99 -40.18
CA ARG A 549 -28.69 16.29 -38.75
C ARG A 549 -29.61 15.47 -37.86
N LYS A 550 -30.87 15.25 -38.25
CA LYS A 550 -31.80 14.37 -37.52
C LYS A 550 -31.32 12.92 -37.54
N LEU A 551 -30.80 12.43 -38.67
CA LEU A 551 -30.19 11.11 -38.80
C LEU A 551 -28.90 10.98 -37.98
N ALA A 552 -28.10 12.05 -37.92
CA ALA A 552 -26.91 12.09 -37.08
C ALA A 552 -27.28 12.04 -35.60
N LYS A 553 -28.27 12.82 -35.19
CA LYS A 553 -28.85 12.78 -33.85
C LYS A 553 -29.44 11.40 -33.54
N ALA A 554 -30.05 10.73 -34.52
CA ALA A 554 -30.56 9.37 -34.39
C ALA A 554 -29.47 8.28 -34.45
N GLY A 555 -28.19 8.64 -34.54
CA GLY A 555 -27.04 7.71 -34.57
C GLY A 555 -26.85 6.92 -35.87
N GLN A 556 -27.59 7.25 -36.93
CA GLN A 556 -27.55 6.53 -38.21
C GLN A 556 -26.45 7.04 -39.16
N VAL A 557 -25.95 8.26 -38.94
CA VAL A 557 -24.78 8.84 -39.62
C VAL A 557 -23.94 9.61 -38.62
N SER A 558 -22.71 9.94 -38.96
CA SER A 558 -21.87 10.81 -38.13
C SER A 558 -21.38 12.01 -38.92
N GLN A 559 -21.58 13.20 -38.35
CA GLN A 559 -21.10 14.44 -38.91
C GLN A 559 -19.61 14.61 -38.57
N ILE A 560 -18.76 14.56 -39.58
CA ILE A 560 -17.31 14.74 -39.41
C ILE A 560 -16.99 16.23 -39.32
N VAL A 561 -17.45 16.98 -40.32
CA VAL A 561 -17.36 18.46 -40.43
C VAL A 561 -18.70 19.03 -40.91
N PRO A 562 -18.91 20.36 -40.87
CA PRO A 562 -20.11 20.98 -41.43
C PRO A 562 -20.40 20.46 -42.85
N ASP A 563 -21.63 20.01 -43.08
CA ASP A 563 -22.14 19.47 -44.36
C ASP A 563 -21.47 18.21 -44.92
N LEU A 564 -20.70 17.48 -44.10
CA LEU A 564 -20.13 16.18 -44.45
C LEU A 564 -20.50 15.11 -43.43
N PHE A 565 -21.24 14.10 -43.87
CA PHE A 565 -21.75 13.01 -43.06
C PHE A 565 -21.21 11.68 -43.58
N TYR A 566 -20.90 10.76 -42.68
CA TYR A 566 -20.43 9.42 -43.01
C TYR A 566 -21.39 8.35 -42.50
N HIS A 567 -21.53 7.29 -43.29
CA HIS A 567 -22.23 6.08 -42.88
C HIS A 567 -21.40 5.30 -41.83
N PRO A 568 -22.03 4.68 -40.81
CA PRO A 568 -21.37 3.87 -39.79
C PRO A 568 -20.40 2.81 -40.37
N ALA A 569 -20.80 2.11 -41.43
CA ALA A 569 -19.99 1.07 -42.07
C ALA A 569 -18.68 1.62 -42.68
N ALA A 570 -18.70 2.83 -43.24
CA ALA A 570 -17.51 3.47 -43.77
C ALA A 570 -16.54 3.86 -42.65
N LEU A 571 -17.06 4.46 -41.57
CA LEU A 571 -16.24 4.84 -40.43
C LEU A 571 -15.67 3.62 -39.70
N ALA A 572 -16.39 2.50 -39.66
CA ALA A 572 -15.88 1.24 -39.11
C ALA A 572 -14.61 0.75 -39.78
N ARG A 573 -14.61 0.79 -41.11
CA ARG A 573 -13.43 0.43 -41.90
C ARG A 573 -12.29 1.44 -41.71
N LEU A 574 -12.59 2.74 -41.65
CA LEU A 574 -11.58 3.78 -41.36
C LEU A 574 -10.97 3.63 -39.96
N ALA A 575 -11.78 3.31 -38.95
CA ALA A 575 -11.32 3.07 -37.59
C ALA A 575 -10.43 1.81 -37.50
N GLN A 576 -10.81 0.73 -38.19
CA GLN A 576 -9.97 -0.47 -38.31
C GLN A 576 -8.60 -0.14 -38.94
N LEU A 577 -8.56 0.71 -39.97
CA LEU A 577 -7.30 1.18 -40.55
C LEU A 577 -6.46 1.92 -39.50
N VAL A 578 -7.04 2.84 -38.73
CA VAL A 578 -6.33 3.52 -37.63
C VAL A 578 -5.78 2.52 -36.61
N ALA A 579 -6.58 1.54 -36.18
CA ALA A 579 -6.13 0.52 -35.24
C ALA A 579 -4.97 -0.32 -35.78
N SER A 580 -5.04 -0.72 -37.06
CA SER A 580 -3.96 -1.49 -37.70
C SER A 580 -2.66 -0.69 -37.81
N LEU A 581 -2.75 0.60 -38.13
CA LEU A 581 -1.60 1.51 -38.20
C LEU A 581 -0.99 1.76 -36.81
N ALA A 582 -1.84 1.92 -35.79
CA ALA A 582 -1.40 2.10 -34.41
C ALA A 582 -0.63 0.87 -33.91
N ALA A 583 -1.18 -0.34 -34.12
CA ALA A 583 -0.53 -1.59 -33.74
C ALA A 583 0.81 -1.80 -34.46
N GLY A 584 0.88 -1.50 -35.76
CA GLY A 584 2.13 -1.57 -36.52
C GLY A 584 3.19 -0.58 -36.02
N ALA A 585 2.78 0.63 -35.66
CA ALA A 585 3.69 1.65 -35.14
C ALA A 585 4.19 1.33 -33.71
N GLU A 586 3.34 0.69 -32.89
CA GLU A 586 3.69 0.22 -31.55
C GLU A 586 4.72 -0.91 -31.57
N GLN A 587 4.63 -1.83 -32.54
CA GLN A 587 5.64 -2.88 -32.76
C GLN A 587 6.99 -2.32 -33.24
N ALA A 588 7.00 -1.17 -33.90
CA ALA A 588 8.19 -0.59 -34.51
C ALA A 588 8.98 0.36 -33.58
N GLY A 589 8.41 0.81 -32.46
CA GLY A 589 9.01 1.85 -31.63
C GLY A 589 9.12 1.52 -30.13
N ALA A 590 10.30 1.74 -29.55
CA ALA A 590 10.60 1.52 -28.13
C ALA A 590 10.32 2.76 -27.21
N GLN A 591 9.56 3.76 -27.67
CA GLN A 591 9.32 5.01 -26.93
C GLN A 591 7.83 5.28 -26.65
N PRO A 592 7.49 6.04 -25.58
CA PRO A 592 6.13 6.48 -25.31
C PRO A 592 5.59 7.32 -26.48
N GLY A 593 4.49 6.87 -27.11
CA GLY A 593 3.94 7.50 -28.31
C GLY A 593 4.26 6.77 -29.62
N ALA A 594 5.00 5.65 -29.57
CA ALA A 594 5.30 4.82 -30.74
C ALA A 594 4.04 4.34 -31.51
N GLY A 595 2.92 4.09 -30.83
CA GLY A 595 1.65 3.70 -31.45
C GLY A 595 0.84 4.85 -32.08
N ALA A 596 1.41 6.05 -32.26
CA ALA A 596 0.68 7.20 -32.77
C ALA A 596 0.56 7.18 -34.30
N VAL A 597 -0.66 7.28 -34.81
CA VAL A 597 -0.93 7.32 -36.26
C VAL A 597 -0.70 8.74 -36.78
N GLY A 598 0.19 8.88 -37.77
CA GLY A 598 0.43 10.14 -38.47
C GLY A 598 -0.54 10.37 -39.63
N ALA A 599 -0.84 11.64 -39.92
CA ALA A 599 -1.78 12.00 -40.99
C ALA A 599 -1.36 11.52 -42.39
N ALA A 600 -0.06 11.45 -42.68
CA ALA A 600 0.45 10.94 -43.96
C ALA A 600 0.22 9.42 -44.11
N ALA A 601 0.58 8.64 -43.09
CA ALA A 601 0.37 7.19 -43.08
C ALA A 601 -1.12 6.84 -43.19
N PHE A 602 -1.98 7.58 -42.47
CA PHE A 602 -3.42 7.37 -42.56
C PHE A 602 -3.97 7.72 -43.95
N ARG A 603 -3.55 8.85 -44.54
CA ARG A 603 -3.90 9.25 -45.91
C ARG A 603 -3.56 8.16 -46.92
N ASP A 604 -2.34 7.62 -46.84
CA ASP A 604 -1.85 6.61 -47.78
C ASP A 604 -2.64 5.29 -47.62
N ALA A 605 -3.05 4.95 -46.40
CA ALA A 605 -3.85 3.76 -46.11
C ALA A 605 -5.33 3.87 -46.54
N CYS A 606 -5.95 5.05 -46.41
CA CYS A 606 -7.36 5.24 -46.77
C CYS A 606 -7.58 5.73 -48.21
N GLY A 607 -6.53 6.16 -48.92
CA GLY A 607 -6.62 6.70 -50.28
C GLY A 607 -7.33 8.06 -50.39
N LEU A 608 -7.63 8.70 -49.26
CA LEU A 608 -8.27 10.02 -49.21
C LEU A 608 -7.27 11.14 -49.45
N GLY A 609 -7.75 12.29 -49.91
CA GLY A 609 -6.93 13.52 -49.93
C GLY A 609 -6.52 13.97 -48.53
N ARG A 610 -5.36 14.65 -48.41
CA ARG A 610 -4.79 15.12 -47.12
C ARG A 610 -5.80 15.83 -46.22
N LYS A 611 -6.63 16.71 -46.81
CA LYS A 611 -7.66 17.46 -46.06
C LYS A 611 -8.70 16.54 -45.43
N ARG A 612 -9.22 15.54 -46.16
CA ARG A 612 -10.21 14.59 -45.62
C ARG A 612 -9.62 13.68 -44.55
N ALA A 613 -8.42 13.15 -44.79
CA ALA A 613 -7.72 12.31 -43.83
C ALA A 613 -7.58 13.01 -42.47
N ILE A 614 -7.19 14.29 -42.46
CA ILE A 614 -7.09 15.09 -41.23
C ILE A 614 -8.46 15.26 -40.56
N GLN A 615 -9.51 15.60 -41.32
CA GLN A 615 -10.85 15.79 -40.76
C GLN A 615 -11.40 14.51 -40.09
N VAL A 616 -11.13 13.35 -40.67
CA VAL A 616 -11.51 12.05 -40.09
C VAL A 616 -10.73 11.77 -38.80
N LEU A 617 -9.42 12.04 -38.76
CA LEU A 617 -8.62 11.88 -37.55
C LEU A 617 -9.06 12.84 -36.44
N GLU A 618 -9.34 14.11 -36.76
CA GLU A 618 -9.87 15.09 -35.81
C GLU A 618 -11.25 14.67 -35.28
N PHE A 619 -12.08 14.03 -36.11
CA PHE A 619 -13.33 13.44 -35.66
C PHE A 619 -13.08 12.29 -34.68
N PHE A 620 -12.16 11.37 -34.97
CA PHE A 620 -11.81 10.29 -34.05
C PHE A 620 -11.26 10.81 -32.71
N ASP A 621 -10.55 11.94 -32.71
CA ASP A 621 -10.12 12.60 -31.49
C ASP A 621 -11.31 13.17 -30.70
N ARG A 622 -12.24 13.82 -31.42
CA ARG A 622 -13.44 14.44 -30.83
C ARG A 622 -14.34 13.41 -30.17
N VAL A 623 -14.56 12.27 -30.83
CA VAL A 623 -15.39 11.17 -30.30
C VAL A 623 -14.64 10.29 -29.29
N GLY A 624 -13.36 10.59 -29.05
CA GLY A 624 -12.52 9.90 -28.08
C GLY A 624 -12.07 8.51 -28.51
N TYR A 625 -12.16 8.16 -29.79
CA TYR A 625 -11.56 6.94 -30.32
C TYR A 625 -10.03 7.04 -30.33
N THR A 626 -9.52 8.20 -30.76
CA THR A 626 -8.11 8.58 -30.67
C THR A 626 -7.91 9.76 -29.71
N ARG A 627 -6.65 10.07 -29.44
CA ARG A 627 -6.23 11.30 -28.76
C ARG A 627 -5.01 11.86 -29.49
N ARG A 628 -5.10 13.11 -29.93
CA ARG A 628 -3.96 13.84 -30.49
C ARG A 628 -2.88 14.05 -29.43
N VAL A 629 -1.65 13.62 -29.74
CA VAL A 629 -0.45 13.84 -28.94
C VAL A 629 0.67 14.29 -29.88
N GLY A 630 1.09 15.54 -29.75
CA GLY A 630 2.02 16.17 -30.70
C GLY A 630 1.48 16.13 -32.13
N ASN A 631 2.23 15.48 -33.02
CA ASN A 631 1.91 15.34 -34.45
C ASN A 631 1.18 14.03 -34.81
N GLY A 632 0.87 13.17 -33.83
CA GLY A 632 0.23 11.87 -34.05
C GLY A 632 -1.07 11.69 -33.25
N HIS A 633 -1.83 10.68 -33.63
CA HIS A 633 -3.10 10.32 -33.01
C HIS A 633 -2.96 8.94 -32.34
N LEU A 634 -3.04 8.91 -31.01
CA LEU A 634 -2.92 7.66 -30.24
C LEU A 634 -4.29 7.03 -30.05
N LEU A 635 -4.39 5.72 -30.31
CA LEU A 635 -5.58 4.95 -29.99
C LEU A 635 -5.77 4.89 -28.47
N ARG A 636 -7.00 5.09 -27.98
CA ARG A 636 -7.27 4.95 -26.55
C ARG A 636 -7.27 3.46 -26.11
N PRO A 637 -6.86 3.16 -24.85
CA PRO A 637 -6.99 1.81 -24.29
C PRO A 637 -8.37 1.23 -24.49
N HIS A 638 -8.44 -0.03 -24.95
CA HIS A 638 -9.69 -0.77 -25.13
C HIS A 638 -10.74 -0.02 -25.97
N ALA A 639 -10.30 0.90 -26.83
CA ALA A 639 -11.18 1.60 -27.75
C ALA A 639 -11.71 0.62 -28.79
N ALA A 640 -12.87 0.03 -28.50
CA ALA A 640 -13.65 -0.68 -29.49
C ALA A 640 -14.34 0.36 -30.37
N TRP A 641 -14.07 0.33 -31.68
CA TRP A 641 -14.88 1.10 -32.61
C TRP A 641 -16.27 0.48 -32.68
N SER A 642 -17.23 1.17 -32.09
CA SER A 642 -18.54 0.61 -31.81
C SER A 642 -19.55 0.73 -32.95
N TYR A 643 -19.15 1.32 -34.08
CA TYR A 643 -20.03 1.41 -35.24
C TYR A 643 -19.97 0.07 -35.99
N ARG A 644 -20.67 -0.94 -35.47
CA ARG A 644 -21.08 -2.05 -36.34
C ARG A 644 -22.32 -1.59 -37.11
N ALA A 645 -22.34 -1.83 -38.42
CA ALA A 645 -23.60 -1.84 -39.14
C ALA A 645 -24.50 -2.88 -38.45
N ALA A 646 -25.76 -2.53 -38.21
CA ALA A 646 -26.74 -3.44 -37.60
C ALA A 646 -26.84 -4.74 -38.40
#